data_AF-A0A2D7K4N2-F1
#
_entry.id   AF-A0A2D7K4N2-F1
#
_cell.length_a   1.000
_cell.length_b   1.000
_cell.length_c   1.000
_cell.angle_alpha   90.00
_cell.angle_beta   90.00
_cell.angle_gamma   90.00
#
_symmetry.space_group_name_H-M   'P 1'
#
loop_
_entity.id
_entity.type
_entity.pdbx_description
1 polymer ?
#
loop_
_entity_poly.entity_id
_entity_poly.type
_entity_poly.pdbx_seq_one_letter_code
_entity_poly.pdbx_strand_id
1 'polypeptide(L)'
;MAKFSKKVTNLLSGQVPEFVLSDHPKFLEFLKAYYTFMESAELGISESQSTDGILLETETGQSNNLLLDASRLGSEATQIDTGDKILQEQSSYGKFTFGEIIKGQTSNAEASILQEDLSSNRLIISAQDKFIDGETIVGLSSGASGIAGRYKPNPVQSIQDLLNFRDPDKVIQYFLSQFRNEFLNTIPEDLADGVNKRELIKRINSLYRTKGTAKGHELFFRLLFGINSEVFYPREQMLRVSDGEFTFNKILRCITPIGDNGLLIGRQITGETSGATAMVENVTRFNIGDELVSEFLLGDDSIVGTFQVGEKIRGTATDTDDLYIKSTITGIPGTFTITNDGSFSKTTDTVELIGGGLGSLCQVNSIGQGPITSFYINAAGTQYQIGDQLVFNNANTDGGGAIAEVAVVNGAIAGESSTGYDHIIFEEATSRNDINPGDKIVLESGLGDITDIRLIDGGTGYKTTPTVSITSTNGVNAEIYPYGDEIGKLLEIKIAETGRSHETAPTPPTVSIPQSIIVLLANGSYVVGETVTGGSSGSTGVVIGWDNTRGLLRLKSVSGTFTGHEVLTGSTSGTTGLMAKTDPAVSTVDVVSVATSEGRYISEDGHLSETTMKIQDSLYFQDFSYVIKVGRTIDEWRDAFKKTMHPAGFYFTGQVNIESRINSKMRMPVIGRVTGVSASPFLSILNTLFGSVFGRRLGTNTDGTTQRANALLGVPGDVVQSAKSPFSTTTRDVTLSTVPISFRFQFKPFYNFRTVNTNFGSVYAGPKLKGFDKRFQGVMNTSAMNWARVAELKAIGTNTPADGTDIQYGDLSTIAKTYITMPVEILVPQGRFSNTQRKFDSNVSKFDSSV
;
A
#
# COMPACT_ATOMS: atom_id res chain seq x y z
N MET A 1 -50.76 -2.96 23.35
CA MET A 1 -50.81 -4.25 24.06
C MET A 1 -50.34 -4.03 25.49
N ALA A 2 -51.14 -4.38 26.49
CA ALA A 2 -50.74 -4.31 27.89
C ALA A 2 -49.50 -5.19 28.11
N LYS A 3 -48.45 -4.66 28.75
CA LYS A 3 -47.34 -5.49 29.23
C LYS A 3 -47.90 -6.38 30.35
N PHE A 4 -48.22 -7.63 30.03
CA PHE A 4 -48.54 -8.66 31.02
C PHE A 4 -47.25 -9.10 31.72
N SER A 5 -46.61 -8.18 32.47
CA SER A 5 -45.40 -8.45 33.24
C SER A 5 -45.68 -8.93 34.67
N LYS A 6 -46.96 -9.17 35.01
CA LYS A 6 -47.37 -9.68 36.32
C LYS A 6 -47.59 -11.18 36.18
N LYS A 7 -46.81 -11.95 36.95
CA LYS A 7 -47.00 -13.40 37.13
C LYS A 7 -48.45 -13.69 37.53
N VAL A 8 -49.07 -14.68 36.89
CA VAL A 8 -50.47 -15.11 37.11
C VAL A 8 -50.66 -15.57 38.56
N THR A 9 -49.63 -16.17 39.14
CA THR A 9 -49.56 -16.53 40.58
C THR A 9 -49.89 -15.36 41.52
N ASN A 10 -49.45 -14.14 41.21
CA ASN A 10 -49.70 -12.95 42.03
C ASN A 10 -51.12 -12.37 41.87
N LEU A 11 -51.84 -12.74 40.81
CA LEU A 11 -53.18 -12.24 40.50
C LEU A 11 -54.27 -13.21 40.99
N LEU A 12 -53.92 -14.47 41.26
CA LEU A 12 -54.85 -15.54 41.59
C LEU A 12 -55.68 -15.24 42.86
N SER A 13 -55.09 -14.63 43.89
CA SER A 13 -55.81 -14.29 45.13
C SER A 13 -56.88 -13.21 44.96
N GLY A 14 -56.83 -12.42 43.88
CA GLY A 14 -57.82 -11.38 43.58
C GLY A 14 -58.83 -11.75 42.50
N GLN A 15 -58.65 -12.89 41.82
CA GLN A 15 -59.51 -13.35 40.72
C GLN A 15 -60.42 -14.51 41.08
N VAL A 16 -60.16 -15.16 42.21
CA VAL A 16 -60.95 -16.29 42.70
C VAL A 16 -62.09 -15.77 43.59
N PRO A 17 -63.35 -16.20 43.38
CA PRO A 17 -64.48 -15.79 44.22
C PRO A 17 -64.29 -16.12 45.71
N GLU A 18 -64.83 -15.28 46.59
CA GLU A 18 -64.69 -15.37 48.06
C GLU A 18 -65.02 -16.77 48.63
N PHE A 19 -66.05 -17.44 48.08
CA PHE A 19 -66.46 -18.78 48.55
C PHE A 19 -65.41 -19.87 48.31
N VAL A 20 -64.57 -19.74 47.27
CA VAL A 20 -63.47 -20.67 47.02
C VAL A 20 -62.30 -20.40 47.97
N LEU A 21 -62.14 -19.14 48.42
CA LEU A 21 -61.12 -18.76 49.40
C LEU A 21 -61.44 -19.31 50.80
N SER A 22 -62.72 -19.38 51.19
CA SER A 22 -63.14 -19.91 52.50
C SER A 22 -63.28 -21.43 52.53
N ASP A 23 -63.91 -22.02 51.51
CA ASP A 23 -64.41 -23.40 51.60
C ASP A 23 -63.43 -24.43 51.02
N HIS A 24 -62.51 -23.99 50.15
CA HIS A 24 -61.56 -24.87 49.46
C HIS A 24 -60.11 -24.33 49.48
N PRO A 25 -59.50 -24.15 50.67
CA PRO A 25 -58.14 -23.62 50.79
C PRO A 25 -57.09 -24.48 50.05
N LYS A 26 -57.25 -25.80 50.06
CA LYS A 26 -56.36 -26.74 49.33
C LYS A 26 -56.44 -26.59 47.81
N PHE A 27 -57.59 -26.19 47.27
CA PHE A 27 -57.74 -25.98 45.83
C PHE A 27 -57.03 -24.70 45.38
N LEU A 28 -57.04 -23.65 46.22
CA LEU A 28 -56.27 -22.44 45.97
C LEU A 28 -54.77 -22.72 46.01
N GLU A 29 -54.29 -23.50 46.99
CA GLU A 29 -52.89 -23.93 47.05
C GLU A 29 -52.49 -24.75 45.81
N PHE A 30 -53.35 -25.67 45.37
CA PHE A 30 -53.14 -26.43 44.14
C PHE A 30 -53.04 -25.51 42.90
N LEU A 31 -53.97 -24.55 42.73
CA LEU A 31 -53.91 -23.61 41.61
C LEU A 31 -52.66 -22.73 41.66
N LYS A 32 -52.25 -22.27 42.86
CA LYS A 32 -50.99 -21.52 43.03
C LYS A 32 -49.79 -22.37 42.62
N ALA A 33 -49.70 -23.63 43.07
CA ALA A 33 -48.63 -24.54 42.69
C ALA A 33 -48.64 -24.84 41.19
N TYR A 34 -49.82 -25.07 40.60
CA TYR A 34 -49.99 -25.32 39.17
C TYR A 34 -49.51 -24.16 38.30
N TYR A 35 -49.90 -22.91 38.62
CA TYR A 35 -49.42 -21.75 37.87
C TYR A 35 -47.95 -21.42 38.18
N THR A 36 -47.44 -21.75 39.38
CA THR A 36 -46.00 -21.61 39.70
C THR A 36 -45.15 -22.56 38.86
N PHE A 37 -45.60 -23.80 38.69
CA PHE A 37 -45.00 -24.76 37.74
C PHE A 37 -45.19 -24.29 36.28
N MET A 38 -46.39 -23.76 36.00
CA MET A 38 -46.76 -22.94 34.83
C MET A 38 -45.79 -21.83 34.48
N GLU A 39 -44.98 -21.37 35.43
CA GLU A 39 -44.11 -20.20 35.34
C GLU A 39 -42.63 -20.55 35.57
N SER A 40 -42.33 -21.81 35.86
CA SER A 40 -40.97 -22.29 36.11
C SER A 40 -40.25 -22.70 34.82
N ALA A 41 -38.93 -22.64 34.86
CA ALA A 41 -38.08 -23.11 33.78
C ALA A 41 -37.23 -24.29 34.24
N GLU A 42 -36.79 -25.11 33.28
CA GLU A 42 -35.94 -26.27 33.53
C GLU A 42 -34.50 -25.90 33.18
N LEU A 43 -33.58 -26.08 34.13
CA LEU A 43 -32.14 -25.92 33.94
C LEU A 43 -31.48 -27.28 34.14
N GLY A 44 -30.89 -27.84 33.08
CA GLY A 44 -30.05 -29.02 33.20
C GLY A 44 -28.76 -28.71 33.97
N ILE A 45 -28.17 -29.70 34.62
CA ILE A 45 -26.84 -29.64 35.22
C ILE A 45 -25.99 -30.71 34.55
N SER A 46 -24.87 -30.36 33.92
CA SER A 46 -24.02 -31.37 33.27
C SER A 46 -23.11 -32.08 34.27
N GLU A 47 -22.60 -31.35 35.26
CA GLU A 47 -21.78 -31.88 36.34
C GLU A 47 -22.17 -31.17 37.64
N SER A 48 -22.55 -31.94 38.66
CA SER A 48 -22.74 -31.45 40.03
C SER A 48 -21.63 -32.02 40.88
N GLN A 49 -20.92 -31.18 41.63
CA GLN A 49 -19.93 -31.69 42.58
C GLN A 49 -20.68 -32.42 43.69
N SER A 50 -20.50 -33.73 43.76
CA SER A 50 -21.20 -34.57 44.74
C SER A 50 -20.63 -34.33 46.13
N THR A 51 -21.51 -34.27 47.12
CA THR A 51 -21.13 -34.25 48.53
C THR A 51 -20.43 -35.55 48.93
N ASP A 52 -19.31 -35.43 49.66
CA ASP A 52 -18.57 -36.56 50.21
C ASP A 52 -19.19 -36.97 51.56
N GLY A 53 -19.67 -38.21 51.64
CA GLY A 53 -20.36 -38.73 52.81
C GLY A 53 -19.43 -39.51 53.71
N ILE A 54 -19.82 -39.72 54.97
CA ILE A 54 -19.09 -40.66 55.84
C ILE A 54 -19.27 -42.09 55.29
N LEU A 55 -18.18 -42.67 54.80
CA LEU A 55 -18.12 -44.05 54.33
C LEU A 55 -18.14 -45.02 55.52
N LEU A 56 -19.03 -46.00 55.46
CA LEU A 56 -19.06 -47.17 56.34
C LEU A 56 -18.18 -48.25 55.74
N GLU A 57 -17.16 -48.67 56.47
CA GLU A 57 -16.31 -49.79 56.06
C GLU A 57 -17.13 -51.09 56.09
N THR A 58 -17.16 -51.82 54.96
CA THR A 58 -17.79 -53.14 54.87
C THR A 58 -16.76 -54.18 54.42
N GLU A 59 -16.84 -55.39 54.98
CA GLU A 59 -15.91 -56.49 54.67
C GLU A 59 -15.97 -56.95 53.20
N THR A 60 -17.04 -56.62 52.48
CA THR A 60 -17.24 -56.97 51.06
C THR A 60 -16.69 -55.91 50.10
N GLY A 61 -16.04 -54.86 50.58
CA GLY A 61 -15.52 -53.77 49.74
C GLY A 61 -16.61 -52.94 49.07
N GLN A 62 -17.84 -52.96 49.60
CA GLN A 62 -18.92 -52.11 49.11
C GLN A 62 -18.88 -50.75 49.79
N SER A 63 -18.91 -49.67 49.00
CA SER A 63 -18.96 -48.29 49.49
C SER A 63 -20.38 -47.94 49.94
N ASN A 64 -20.68 -48.12 51.22
CA ASN A 64 -21.93 -47.68 51.84
C ASN A 64 -21.72 -46.35 52.56
N ASN A 65 -22.62 -45.39 52.41
CA ASN A 65 -22.55 -44.10 53.11
C ASN A 65 -23.53 -44.06 54.28
N LEU A 66 -23.17 -43.39 55.37
CA LEU A 66 -24.10 -43.12 56.46
C LEU A 66 -25.11 -42.05 56.01
N LEU A 67 -26.38 -42.45 55.97
CA LEU A 67 -27.50 -41.60 55.59
C LEU A 67 -28.22 -41.11 56.85
N LEU A 68 -28.75 -39.89 56.79
CA LEU A 68 -29.58 -39.33 57.84
C LEU A 68 -31.01 -39.89 57.73
N ASP A 69 -31.51 -40.51 58.79
CA ASP A 69 -32.84 -41.15 58.82
C ASP A 69 -33.86 -40.38 59.70
N ALA A 70 -33.45 -39.25 60.30
CA ALA A 70 -34.34 -38.42 61.10
C ALA A 70 -33.96 -36.94 61.02
N SER A 71 -34.83 -36.14 60.40
CA SER A 71 -34.66 -34.68 60.28
C SER A 71 -35.90 -33.90 60.71
N ARG A 72 -35.80 -32.56 60.70
CA ARG A 72 -36.89 -31.66 61.06
C ARG A 72 -38.09 -31.88 60.12
N LEU A 73 -39.27 -32.05 60.72
CA LEU A 73 -40.51 -32.15 59.96
C LEU A 73 -40.83 -30.81 59.27
N GLY A 74 -41.04 -30.86 57.95
CA GLY A 74 -41.46 -29.70 57.16
C GLY A 74 -42.92 -29.30 57.41
N SER A 75 -43.35 -28.23 56.74
CA SER A 75 -44.74 -27.74 56.79
C SER A 75 -45.79 -28.76 56.32
N GLU A 76 -45.37 -29.83 55.64
CA GLU A 76 -46.25 -30.88 55.10
C GLU A 76 -46.10 -32.24 55.81
N ALA A 77 -45.51 -32.27 57.01
CA ALA A 77 -45.27 -33.49 57.78
C ALA A 77 -44.37 -34.55 57.10
N THR A 78 -43.67 -34.18 56.03
CA THR A 78 -42.60 -34.94 55.41
C THR A 78 -41.25 -34.57 56.03
N GLN A 79 -40.39 -35.56 56.22
CA GLN A 79 -39.01 -35.33 56.66
C GLN A 79 -38.22 -34.79 55.45
N ILE A 80 -37.56 -33.64 55.61
CA ILE A 80 -36.96 -32.88 54.49
C ILE A 80 -35.59 -33.44 54.08
N ASP A 81 -34.85 -34.06 55.01
CA ASP A 81 -33.45 -34.47 54.81
C ASP A 81 -33.25 -35.99 54.93
N THR A 82 -34.33 -36.77 54.83
CA THR A 82 -34.26 -38.24 54.91
C THR A 82 -33.52 -38.80 53.69
N GLY A 83 -32.47 -39.57 53.94
CA GLY A 83 -31.63 -40.14 52.90
C GLY A 83 -30.50 -39.23 52.41
N ASP A 84 -30.32 -38.04 53.00
CA ASP A 84 -29.15 -37.20 52.72
C ASP A 84 -27.89 -37.74 53.42
N LYS A 85 -26.73 -37.47 52.82
CA LYS A 85 -25.42 -37.87 53.38
C LYS A 85 -25.02 -36.92 54.52
N ILE A 86 -24.48 -37.50 55.60
CA ILE A 86 -23.81 -36.70 56.64
C ILE A 86 -22.42 -36.27 56.13
N LEU A 87 -22.16 -34.97 56.16
CA LEU A 87 -20.92 -34.35 55.66
C LEU A 87 -19.90 -34.16 56.78
N GLN A 88 -18.61 -34.16 56.42
CA GLN A 88 -17.54 -33.78 57.34
C GLN A 88 -17.42 -32.25 57.44
N GLU A 89 -16.98 -31.72 58.59
CA GLU A 89 -16.80 -30.26 58.81
C GLU A 89 -15.81 -29.60 57.82
N GLN A 90 -14.97 -30.39 57.14
CA GLN A 90 -13.99 -29.93 56.16
C GLN A 90 -14.49 -29.97 54.70
N SER A 91 -15.73 -30.43 54.44
CA SER A 91 -16.25 -30.50 53.06
C SER A 91 -16.48 -29.09 52.51
N SER A 92 -15.88 -28.77 51.36
CA SER A 92 -15.93 -27.43 50.75
C SER A 92 -17.19 -27.16 49.90
N TYR A 93 -18.06 -28.15 49.70
CA TYR A 93 -19.19 -28.08 48.77
C TYR A 93 -20.44 -28.74 49.37
N GLY A 94 -21.60 -28.07 49.26
CA GLY A 94 -22.91 -28.58 49.68
C GLY A 94 -23.78 -29.10 48.53
N LYS A 95 -25.03 -29.48 48.85
CA LYS A 95 -26.07 -29.89 47.90
C LYS A 95 -27.00 -28.70 47.63
N PHE A 96 -27.48 -28.55 46.39
CA PHE A 96 -28.54 -27.58 46.08
C PHE A 96 -29.77 -27.87 46.93
N THR A 97 -30.45 -26.83 47.43
CA THR A 97 -31.63 -26.98 48.29
C THR A 97 -32.86 -26.27 47.73
N PHE A 98 -34.05 -26.78 48.06
CA PHE A 98 -35.32 -26.12 47.72
C PHE A 98 -35.40 -24.69 48.29
N GLY A 99 -35.82 -23.73 47.46
CA GLY A 99 -36.01 -22.33 47.83
C GLY A 99 -34.73 -21.49 47.83
N GLU A 100 -33.56 -22.09 47.59
CA GLU A 100 -32.28 -21.39 47.54
C GLU A 100 -32.10 -20.58 46.24
N ILE A 101 -31.34 -19.48 46.31
CA ILE A 101 -30.92 -18.70 45.14
C ILE A 101 -29.61 -19.26 44.59
N ILE A 102 -29.63 -19.66 43.32
CA ILE A 102 -28.44 -19.99 42.53
C ILE A 102 -27.97 -18.77 41.75
N LYS A 103 -26.64 -18.62 41.64
CA LYS A 103 -25.98 -17.55 40.90
C LYS A 103 -24.97 -18.08 39.89
N GLY A 104 -25.09 -17.66 38.64
CA GLY A 104 -24.08 -17.91 37.61
C GLY A 104 -22.84 -17.04 37.80
N GLN A 105 -21.64 -17.63 37.80
CA GLN A 105 -20.38 -16.91 38.00
C GLN A 105 -20.00 -16.02 36.82
N THR A 106 -20.39 -16.38 35.59
CA THR A 106 -20.09 -15.60 34.38
C THR A 106 -21.24 -14.68 34.00
N SER A 107 -22.47 -15.17 34.06
CA SER A 107 -23.68 -14.41 33.71
C SER A 107 -24.16 -13.45 34.80
N ASN A 108 -23.77 -13.66 36.07
CA ASN A 108 -24.41 -13.04 37.25
C ASN A 108 -25.93 -13.24 37.30
N ALA A 109 -26.48 -14.22 36.57
CA ALA A 109 -27.89 -14.52 36.58
C ALA A 109 -28.27 -15.18 37.90
N GLU A 110 -29.36 -14.70 38.52
CA GLU A 110 -29.88 -15.22 39.78
C GLU A 110 -31.27 -15.84 39.54
N ALA A 111 -31.50 -17.02 40.11
CA ALA A 111 -32.78 -17.70 40.09
C ALA A 111 -33.00 -18.51 41.38
N SER A 112 -34.24 -18.62 41.84
CA SER A 112 -34.59 -19.47 42.99
C SER A 112 -34.93 -20.89 42.55
N ILE A 113 -34.45 -21.89 43.27
CA ILE A 113 -34.80 -23.30 43.06
C ILE A 113 -36.22 -23.55 43.57
N LEU A 114 -37.10 -23.99 42.67
CA LEU A 114 -38.48 -24.37 42.97
C LEU A 114 -38.64 -25.87 43.14
N GLN A 115 -37.77 -26.68 42.54
CA GLN A 115 -37.69 -28.11 42.79
C GLN A 115 -36.33 -28.62 42.33
N GLU A 116 -35.73 -29.51 43.11
CA GLU A 116 -34.51 -30.22 42.73
C GLU A 116 -34.86 -31.63 42.24
N ASP A 117 -34.30 -32.02 41.09
CA ASP A 117 -34.30 -33.40 40.63
C ASP A 117 -32.88 -33.76 40.20
N LEU A 118 -32.06 -33.99 41.23
CA LEU A 118 -30.65 -34.33 41.10
C LEU A 118 -30.45 -35.75 40.54
N SER A 119 -31.48 -36.61 40.56
CA SER A 119 -31.41 -37.96 40.00
C SER A 119 -31.35 -37.98 38.47
N SER A 120 -31.96 -36.97 37.83
CA SER A 120 -31.95 -36.75 36.40
C SER A 120 -31.15 -35.50 36.00
N ASN A 121 -30.33 -34.98 36.93
CA ASN A 121 -29.48 -33.81 36.76
C ASN A 121 -30.23 -32.57 36.23
N ARG A 122 -31.38 -32.25 36.82
CA ARG A 122 -32.17 -31.06 36.45
C ARG A 122 -32.64 -30.27 37.67
N LEU A 123 -32.66 -28.96 37.54
CA LEU A 123 -33.27 -28.04 38.50
C LEU A 123 -34.47 -27.35 37.86
N ILE A 124 -35.57 -27.28 38.58
CA ILE A 124 -36.70 -26.44 38.23
C ILE A 124 -36.48 -25.10 38.94
N ILE A 125 -36.27 -24.05 38.16
CA ILE A 125 -35.91 -22.72 38.68
C ILE A 125 -36.98 -21.69 38.37
N SER A 126 -36.99 -20.59 39.11
CA SER A 126 -37.73 -19.39 38.70
C SER A 126 -37.15 -18.91 37.36
N ALA A 127 -38.00 -18.78 36.34
CA ALA A 127 -37.58 -18.51 34.96
C ALA A 127 -36.49 -17.42 34.86
N GLN A 128 -35.36 -17.78 34.25
CA GLN A 128 -34.19 -16.92 34.03
C GLN A 128 -33.43 -17.42 32.80
N ASP A 129 -33.50 -16.67 31.70
CA ASP A 129 -32.97 -17.03 30.40
C ASP A 129 -31.50 -16.60 30.18
N LYS A 130 -30.90 -15.93 31.16
CA LYS A 130 -29.53 -15.39 31.10
C LYS A 130 -28.43 -16.35 31.51
N PHE A 131 -28.77 -17.56 31.97
CA PHE A 131 -27.76 -18.57 32.26
C PHE A 131 -27.03 -18.99 30.98
N ILE A 132 -25.70 -19.08 31.07
CA ILE A 132 -24.83 -19.46 29.95
C ILE A 132 -24.53 -20.96 30.05
N ASP A 133 -24.77 -21.71 28.98
CA ASP A 133 -24.42 -23.13 28.92
C ASP A 133 -22.92 -23.34 29.19
N GLY A 134 -22.58 -24.23 30.12
CA GLY A 134 -21.20 -24.50 30.54
C GLY A 134 -20.66 -23.59 31.64
N GLU A 135 -21.44 -22.63 32.15
CA GLU A 135 -21.00 -21.77 33.26
C GLU A 135 -21.13 -22.43 34.63
N THR A 136 -20.29 -22.04 35.59
CA THR A 136 -20.41 -22.51 36.97
C THR A 136 -21.55 -21.77 37.69
N ILE A 137 -22.51 -22.52 38.20
CA ILE A 137 -23.59 -22.05 39.08
C ILE A 137 -23.25 -22.39 40.52
N VAL A 138 -23.44 -21.43 41.42
CA VAL A 138 -23.19 -21.59 42.86
C VAL A 138 -24.45 -21.26 43.65
N GLY A 139 -24.82 -22.14 44.57
CA GLY A 139 -25.85 -21.89 45.58
C GLY A 139 -25.34 -20.91 46.65
N LEU A 140 -26.08 -19.82 46.88
CA LEU A 140 -25.67 -18.78 47.84
C LEU A 140 -25.80 -19.20 49.31
N SER A 141 -26.62 -20.20 49.63
CA SER A 141 -26.88 -20.66 50.99
C SER A 141 -26.21 -22.00 51.29
N SER A 142 -26.14 -22.90 50.33
CA SER A 142 -25.57 -24.25 50.46
C SER A 142 -24.11 -24.34 50.04
N GLY A 143 -23.60 -23.37 49.29
CA GLY A 143 -22.26 -23.46 48.68
C GLY A 143 -22.15 -24.57 47.63
N ALA A 144 -23.28 -25.13 47.18
CA ALA A 144 -23.32 -26.13 46.12
C ALA A 144 -22.81 -25.55 44.81
N SER A 145 -22.04 -26.33 44.06
CA SER A 145 -21.47 -25.92 42.77
C SER A 145 -21.82 -26.94 41.69
N GLY A 146 -22.23 -26.44 40.53
CA GLY A 146 -22.50 -27.26 39.36
C GLY A 146 -22.22 -26.50 38.07
N ILE A 147 -22.14 -27.23 36.97
CA ILE A 147 -22.05 -26.66 35.62
C ILE A 147 -23.46 -26.57 35.04
N ALA A 148 -23.88 -25.35 34.70
CA ALA A 148 -25.15 -25.10 34.04
C ALA A 148 -25.15 -25.80 32.68
N GLY A 149 -26.14 -26.66 32.48
CA GLY A 149 -26.45 -27.30 31.22
C GLY A 149 -27.56 -26.56 30.48
N ARG A 150 -28.30 -27.31 29.65
CA ARG A 150 -29.33 -26.77 28.78
C ARG A 150 -30.45 -26.08 29.59
N TYR A 151 -30.67 -24.80 29.31
CA TYR A 151 -31.86 -24.08 29.75
C TYR A 151 -33.04 -24.33 28.82
N LYS A 152 -34.17 -24.76 29.37
CA LYS A 152 -35.44 -24.91 28.67
C LYS A 152 -36.47 -23.95 29.27
N PRO A 153 -36.86 -22.90 28.53
CA PRO A 153 -37.85 -21.95 29.02
C PRO A 153 -39.22 -22.62 29.18
N ASN A 154 -40.01 -22.02 30.05
CA ASN A 154 -41.43 -22.32 30.21
C ASN A 154 -42.17 -22.26 28.86
N PRO A 155 -43.09 -23.20 28.57
CA PRO A 155 -44.01 -23.11 27.43
C PRO A 155 -44.69 -21.75 27.25
N VAL A 156 -45.17 -21.10 28.32
CA VAL A 156 -45.86 -19.80 28.25
C VAL A 156 -44.91 -18.70 27.78
N GLN A 157 -43.71 -18.66 28.35
CA GLN A 157 -42.68 -17.69 27.95
C GLN A 157 -42.19 -17.94 26.52
N SER A 158 -42.02 -19.21 26.13
CA SER A 158 -41.62 -19.59 24.77
C SER A 158 -42.61 -19.13 23.70
N ILE A 159 -43.92 -19.16 23.99
CA ILE A 159 -44.97 -18.67 23.07
C ILE A 159 -44.94 -17.14 22.98
N GLN A 160 -44.73 -16.44 24.09
CA GLN A 160 -44.65 -14.98 24.11
C GLN A 160 -43.40 -14.45 23.40
N ASP A 161 -42.26 -15.11 23.60
CA ASP A 161 -40.97 -14.70 23.04
C ASP A 161 -40.68 -15.30 21.65
N LEU A 162 -41.62 -16.06 21.07
CA LEU A 162 -41.46 -16.66 19.75
C LEU A 162 -41.14 -15.63 18.66
N LEU A 163 -41.77 -14.46 18.72
CA LEU A 163 -41.50 -13.35 17.80
C LEU A 163 -40.14 -12.69 18.06
N ASN A 164 -39.67 -12.74 19.31
CA ASN A 164 -38.36 -12.22 19.71
C ASN A 164 -37.22 -13.16 19.28
N PHE A 165 -37.48 -14.48 19.18
CA PHE A 165 -36.49 -15.48 18.76
C PHE A 165 -36.04 -15.37 17.29
N ARG A 166 -36.73 -14.56 16.47
CA ARG A 166 -36.24 -14.19 15.13
C ARG A 166 -34.97 -13.35 15.18
N ASP A 167 -34.77 -12.57 16.24
CA ASP A 167 -33.62 -11.70 16.42
C ASP A 167 -32.50 -12.44 17.18
N PRO A 168 -31.30 -12.63 16.58
CA PRO A 168 -30.17 -13.27 17.25
C PRO A 168 -29.73 -12.55 18.54
N ASP A 169 -30.09 -11.28 18.74
CA ASP A 169 -29.76 -10.53 19.96
C ASP A 169 -30.67 -10.93 21.15
N LYS A 170 -31.87 -11.44 20.88
CA LYS A 170 -32.89 -11.78 21.89
C LYS A 170 -33.17 -13.27 22.01
N VAL A 171 -32.54 -14.09 21.18
CA VAL A 171 -32.75 -15.53 21.18
C VAL A 171 -32.01 -16.21 22.34
N ILE A 172 -32.63 -17.23 22.94
CA ILE A 172 -31.98 -18.10 23.93
C ILE A 172 -30.75 -18.79 23.31
N GLN A 173 -29.74 -19.04 24.16
CA GLN A 173 -28.44 -19.58 23.76
C GLN A 173 -28.55 -20.88 22.95
N TYR A 174 -29.50 -21.76 23.29
CA TYR A 174 -29.73 -23.01 22.59
C TYR A 174 -30.08 -22.82 21.11
N PHE A 175 -30.97 -21.88 20.76
CA PHE A 175 -31.28 -21.63 19.34
C PHE A 175 -30.14 -20.90 18.63
N LEU A 176 -29.34 -20.12 19.35
CA LEU A 176 -28.16 -19.47 18.78
C LEU A 176 -27.15 -20.51 18.26
N SER A 177 -26.93 -21.61 18.99
CA SER A 177 -26.07 -22.70 18.52
C SER A 177 -26.64 -23.43 17.30
N GLN A 178 -27.96 -23.58 17.21
CA GLN A 178 -28.61 -24.13 16.01
C GLN A 178 -28.46 -23.20 14.78
N PHE A 179 -28.67 -21.89 14.96
CA PHE A 179 -28.43 -20.91 13.90
C PHE A 179 -26.98 -20.92 13.40
N ARG A 180 -26.02 -21.09 14.32
CA ARG A 180 -24.62 -21.27 13.95
C ARG A 180 -24.42 -22.55 13.13
N ASN A 181 -24.94 -23.68 13.57
CA ASN A 181 -24.74 -24.95 12.85
C ASN A 181 -25.30 -24.91 11.42
N GLU A 182 -26.39 -24.17 11.20
CA GLU A 182 -26.97 -23.98 9.87
C GLU A 182 -26.18 -22.99 9.00
N PHE A 183 -25.85 -21.80 9.53
CA PHE A 183 -25.27 -20.71 8.73
C PHE A 183 -23.74 -20.63 8.73
N LEU A 184 -23.07 -21.32 9.65
CA LEU A 184 -21.63 -21.21 9.91
C LEU A 184 -20.93 -22.58 9.92
N ASN A 185 -21.51 -23.60 9.26
CA ASN A 185 -20.97 -24.96 9.24
C ASN A 185 -19.49 -25.06 8.77
N THR A 186 -19.02 -24.10 7.96
CA THR A 186 -17.66 -24.05 7.46
C THR A 186 -16.66 -23.43 8.43
N ILE A 187 -17.11 -22.70 9.46
CA ILE A 187 -16.25 -22.00 10.43
C ILE A 187 -16.14 -22.85 11.71
N PRO A 188 -14.93 -23.06 12.27
CA PRO A 188 -14.74 -23.70 13.57
C PRO A 188 -15.53 -23.04 14.72
N GLU A 189 -15.77 -23.78 15.80
CA GLU A 189 -16.50 -23.25 16.97
C GLU A 189 -15.63 -22.37 17.85
N ASP A 190 -14.35 -22.70 17.90
CA ASP A 190 -13.33 -21.93 18.59
C ASP A 190 -12.98 -20.70 17.76
N LEU A 191 -13.35 -19.54 18.28
CA LEU A 191 -13.05 -18.22 17.74
C LEU A 191 -12.07 -17.52 18.68
N ALA A 192 -11.39 -16.48 18.18
CA ALA A 192 -10.50 -15.68 19.00
C ALA A 192 -11.24 -15.01 20.18
N ASP A 193 -10.51 -14.80 21.28
CA ASP A 193 -11.04 -14.14 22.47
C ASP A 193 -11.59 -12.74 22.14
N GLY A 194 -12.82 -12.44 22.58
CA GLY A 194 -13.48 -11.16 22.35
C GLY A 194 -14.37 -11.07 21.10
N VAL A 195 -14.47 -12.14 20.29
CA VAL A 195 -15.42 -12.19 19.17
C VAL A 195 -16.84 -12.46 19.67
N ASN A 196 -17.77 -11.53 19.41
CA ASN A 196 -19.18 -11.72 19.75
C ASN A 196 -19.86 -12.66 18.73
N LYS A 197 -20.21 -13.87 19.17
CA LYS A 197 -20.88 -14.90 18.35
C LYS A 197 -22.21 -14.41 17.74
N ARG A 198 -22.98 -13.58 18.46
CA ARG A 198 -24.27 -13.05 17.97
C ARG A 198 -24.08 -12.03 16.84
N GLU A 199 -23.10 -11.15 16.98
CA GLU A 199 -22.78 -10.17 15.92
C GLU A 199 -22.23 -10.86 14.67
N LEU A 200 -21.41 -11.91 14.83
CA LEU A 200 -20.92 -12.71 13.72
C LEU A 200 -22.06 -13.36 12.93
N ILE A 201 -23.02 -13.99 13.62
CA ILE A 201 -24.21 -14.60 12.99
C ILE A 201 -25.02 -13.54 12.23
N LYS A 202 -25.22 -12.36 12.82
CA LYS A 202 -25.96 -11.25 12.20
C LYS A 202 -25.29 -10.71 10.93
N ARG A 203 -23.95 -10.68 10.89
CA ARG A 203 -23.16 -10.13 9.78
C ARG A 203 -22.57 -11.18 8.85
N ILE A 204 -23.01 -12.44 8.93
CA ILE A 204 -22.40 -13.55 8.20
C ILE A 204 -22.49 -13.41 6.68
N ASN A 205 -23.57 -12.82 6.16
CA ASN A 205 -23.73 -12.54 4.72
C ASN A 205 -22.61 -11.64 4.19
N SER A 206 -22.22 -10.61 4.95
CA SER A 206 -21.12 -9.72 4.56
C SER A 206 -19.79 -10.45 4.48
N LEU A 207 -19.54 -11.42 5.37
CA LEU A 207 -18.34 -12.26 5.32
C LEU A 207 -18.33 -13.18 4.08
N TYR A 208 -19.47 -13.79 3.74
CA TYR A 208 -19.56 -14.62 2.53
C TYR A 208 -19.46 -13.81 1.24
N ARG A 209 -19.94 -12.56 1.21
CA ARG A 209 -19.82 -11.65 0.07
C ARG A 209 -18.39 -11.19 -0.20
N THR A 210 -17.55 -11.09 0.82
CA THR A 210 -16.15 -10.68 0.68
C THR A 210 -15.19 -11.84 0.43
N LYS A 211 -15.72 -13.05 0.22
CA LYS A 211 -14.94 -14.24 -0.11
C LYS A 211 -14.01 -13.98 -1.32
N GLY A 212 -12.75 -14.41 -1.21
CA GLY A 212 -11.73 -14.25 -2.25
C GLY A 212 -11.09 -12.85 -2.34
N THR A 213 -11.60 -11.86 -1.60
CA THR A 213 -10.96 -10.53 -1.52
C THR A 213 -9.88 -10.51 -0.42
N ALA A 214 -8.88 -9.63 -0.56
CA ALA A 214 -7.84 -9.47 0.45
C ALA A 214 -8.40 -9.13 1.85
N LYS A 215 -9.43 -8.26 1.90
CA LYS A 215 -10.14 -7.92 3.16
C LYS A 215 -10.89 -9.11 3.75
N GLY A 216 -11.42 -10.00 2.91
CA GLY A 216 -12.06 -11.25 3.35
C GLY A 216 -11.07 -12.18 4.04
N HIS A 217 -9.86 -12.31 3.47
CA HIS A 217 -8.78 -13.09 4.09
C HIS A 217 -8.38 -12.50 5.45
N GLU A 218 -8.15 -11.18 5.54
CA GLU A 218 -7.82 -10.51 6.79
C GLU A 218 -8.88 -10.72 7.87
N LEU A 219 -10.15 -10.53 7.52
CA LEU A 219 -11.27 -10.73 8.46
C LEU A 219 -11.33 -12.18 8.95
N PHE A 220 -11.09 -13.17 8.09
CA PHE A 220 -11.08 -14.58 8.46
C PHE A 220 -9.99 -14.88 9.50
N PHE A 221 -8.74 -14.46 9.27
CA PHE A 221 -7.65 -14.70 10.22
C PHE A 221 -7.85 -13.94 11.54
N ARG A 222 -8.44 -12.74 11.49
CA ARG A 222 -8.79 -11.98 12.69
C ARG A 222 -9.87 -12.68 13.53
N LEU A 223 -10.86 -13.30 12.89
CA LEU A 223 -11.95 -14.01 13.58
C LEU A 223 -11.48 -15.31 14.25
N LEU A 224 -10.63 -16.10 13.58
CA LEU A 224 -10.20 -17.40 14.12
C LEU A 224 -9.01 -17.27 15.07
N PHE A 225 -8.02 -16.45 14.72
CA PHE A 225 -6.73 -16.44 15.42
C PHE A 225 -6.37 -15.10 16.05
N GLY A 226 -7.18 -14.05 15.84
CA GLY A 226 -6.89 -12.71 16.35
C GLY A 226 -5.65 -12.07 15.71
N ILE A 227 -5.24 -12.54 14.53
CA ILE A 227 -4.07 -12.03 13.79
C ILE A 227 -4.49 -11.40 12.46
N ASN A 228 -3.72 -10.42 12.00
CA ASN A 228 -3.90 -9.85 10.66
C ASN A 228 -3.18 -10.73 9.62
N SER A 229 -3.75 -10.81 8.42
CA SER A 229 -3.12 -11.45 7.27
C SER A 229 -2.81 -10.44 6.19
N GLU A 230 -1.65 -10.55 5.57
CA GLU A 230 -1.33 -9.79 4.36
C GLU A 230 -1.44 -10.70 3.14
N VAL A 231 -2.01 -10.16 2.05
CA VAL A 231 -2.10 -10.89 0.78
C VAL A 231 -1.13 -10.26 -0.20
N PHE A 232 -0.26 -11.07 -0.77
CA PHE A 232 0.69 -10.69 -1.80
C PHE A 232 0.30 -11.36 -3.12
N TYR A 233 0.26 -10.60 -4.23
CA TYR A 233 -0.09 -11.12 -5.55
C TYR A 233 1.17 -11.23 -6.43
N PRO A 234 1.66 -12.44 -6.76
CA PRO A 234 2.83 -12.63 -7.61
C PRO A 234 2.72 -11.95 -8.98
N ARG A 235 1.50 -11.74 -9.49
CA ARG A 235 1.23 -11.07 -10.78
C ARG A 235 1.77 -9.63 -10.88
N GLU A 236 2.01 -9.00 -9.74
CA GLU A 236 2.58 -7.64 -9.65
C GLU A 236 4.09 -7.64 -9.89
N GLN A 237 4.77 -8.77 -9.65
CA GLN A 237 6.22 -8.93 -9.78
C GLN A 237 6.63 -9.83 -10.96
N MET A 238 5.76 -9.98 -11.95
CA MET A 238 6.09 -10.76 -13.15
C MET A 238 6.99 -9.98 -14.10
N LEU A 239 7.96 -10.68 -14.69
CA LEU A 239 8.82 -10.11 -15.72
C LEU A 239 7.97 -9.70 -16.92
N ARG A 240 8.14 -8.44 -17.34
CA ARG A 240 7.53 -7.88 -18.54
C ARG A 240 8.53 -8.03 -19.67
N VAL A 241 8.05 -8.41 -20.85
CA VAL A 241 8.91 -8.60 -22.03
C VAL A 241 9.29 -7.25 -22.66
N SER A 242 8.50 -6.20 -22.40
CA SER A 242 8.73 -4.82 -22.81
C SER A 242 8.35 -3.90 -21.66
N ASP A 243 9.25 -2.96 -21.33
CA ASP A 243 9.09 -1.97 -20.26
C ASP A 243 9.66 -0.63 -20.73
N GLY A 244 9.20 -0.18 -21.90
CA GLY A 244 9.59 1.11 -22.46
C GLY A 244 9.09 2.23 -21.54
N GLU A 245 10.01 2.87 -20.82
CA GLU A 245 9.69 4.03 -19.99
C GLU A 245 9.55 5.27 -20.87
N PHE A 246 8.32 5.78 -20.97
CA PHE A 246 7.99 7.02 -21.68
C PHE A 246 7.88 8.14 -20.65
N THR A 247 8.75 9.15 -20.75
CA THR A 247 8.71 10.32 -19.87
C THR A 247 8.47 11.60 -20.66
N PHE A 248 7.92 12.60 -19.98
CA PHE A 248 7.79 13.95 -20.51
C PHE A 248 8.78 14.88 -19.83
N ASN A 249 9.49 15.66 -20.63
CA ASN A 249 10.44 16.64 -20.13
C ASN A 249 9.71 17.92 -19.69
N LYS A 250 10.02 18.44 -18.50
CA LYS A 250 9.51 19.74 -18.04
C LYS A 250 10.49 20.84 -18.38
N ILE A 251 10.04 21.85 -19.11
CA ILE A 251 10.87 22.98 -19.52
C ILE A 251 10.39 24.27 -18.85
N LEU A 252 11.34 25.09 -18.41
CA LEU A 252 11.10 26.40 -17.83
C LEU A 252 12.04 27.40 -18.50
N ARG A 253 11.51 28.52 -18.99
CA ARG A 253 12.33 29.55 -19.64
C ARG A 253 12.53 30.75 -18.73
N CYS A 254 13.75 31.29 -18.75
CA CYS A 254 14.07 32.52 -18.07
C CYS A 254 14.81 33.50 -18.98
N ILE A 255 14.60 34.78 -18.67
CA ILE A 255 15.26 35.93 -19.25
C ILE A 255 16.10 36.64 -18.20
N THR A 256 16.99 37.52 -18.66
CA THR A 256 17.81 38.43 -17.84
C THR A 256 18.60 37.72 -16.72
N PRO A 257 19.59 36.86 -17.07
CA PRO A 257 20.40 36.18 -16.07
C PRO A 257 21.35 37.16 -15.34
N ILE A 258 21.40 37.04 -14.02
CA ILE A 258 22.45 37.58 -13.16
C ILE A 258 23.34 36.41 -12.75
N GLY A 259 24.54 36.34 -13.34
CA GLY A 259 25.45 35.20 -13.20
C GLY A 259 25.34 34.19 -14.35
N ASP A 260 26.09 33.09 -14.26
CA ASP A 260 26.14 32.06 -15.30
C ASP A 260 25.14 30.93 -15.01
N ASN A 261 23.98 30.95 -15.67
CA ASN A 261 22.94 29.92 -15.51
C ASN A 261 23.42 28.48 -15.78
N GLY A 262 24.54 28.27 -16.49
CA GLY A 262 25.08 26.93 -16.78
C GLY A 262 25.64 26.25 -15.52
N LEU A 263 26.02 27.03 -14.51
CA LEU A 263 26.48 26.52 -13.21
C LEU A 263 25.34 26.01 -12.32
N LEU A 264 24.08 26.16 -12.75
CA LEU A 264 22.92 25.64 -12.04
C LEU A 264 22.58 24.19 -12.43
N ILE A 265 23.28 23.58 -13.39
CA ILE A 265 23.06 22.18 -13.78
C ILE A 265 23.37 21.25 -12.58
N GLY A 266 22.42 20.36 -12.28
CA GLY A 266 22.48 19.48 -11.11
C GLY A 266 22.27 20.20 -9.78
N ARG A 267 21.66 21.40 -9.78
CA ARG A 267 21.34 22.16 -8.56
C ARG A 267 19.85 22.42 -8.44
N GLN A 268 19.42 22.63 -7.20
CA GLN A 268 18.05 23.01 -6.89
C GLN A 268 17.88 24.53 -7.06
N ILE A 269 16.92 24.92 -7.89
CA ILE A 269 16.48 26.30 -8.02
C ILE A 269 15.24 26.55 -7.15
N THR A 270 15.08 27.77 -6.67
CA THR A 270 13.93 28.20 -5.86
C THR A 270 13.31 29.48 -6.41
N GLY A 271 11.99 29.52 -6.57
CA GLY A 271 11.25 30.75 -6.90
C GLY A 271 11.20 31.71 -5.70
N GLU A 272 11.56 32.98 -5.89
CA GLU A 272 11.57 33.97 -4.80
C GLU A 272 10.17 34.32 -4.28
N THR A 273 9.14 34.24 -5.13
CA THR A 273 7.76 34.60 -4.76
C THR A 273 6.93 33.38 -4.44
N SER A 274 6.99 32.35 -5.29
CA SER A 274 6.23 31.10 -5.15
C SER A 274 6.76 30.17 -4.07
N GLY A 275 8.07 30.23 -3.77
CA GLY A 275 8.75 29.23 -2.96
C GLY A 275 8.84 27.85 -3.63
N ALA A 276 8.47 27.74 -4.91
CA ALA A 276 8.56 26.48 -5.65
C ALA A 276 10.02 26.09 -5.87
N THR A 277 10.30 24.80 -5.82
CA THR A 277 11.65 24.27 -6.01
C THR A 277 11.69 23.18 -7.06
N ALA A 278 12.78 23.10 -7.81
CA ALA A 278 13.02 22.03 -8.78
C ALA A 278 14.53 21.80 -8.97
N MET A 279 14.91 20.59 -9.36
CA MET A 279 16.27 20.25 -9.75
C MET A 279 16.46 20.51 -11.24
N VAL A 280 17.53 21.22 -11.59
CA VAL A 280 17.90 21.47 -12.99
C VAL A 280 18.69 20.30 -13.53
N GLU A 281 18.18 19.64 -14.56
CA GLU A 281 18.89 18.55 -15.26
C GLU A 281 19.82 19.08 -16.34
N ASN A 282 19.37 20.10 -17.07
CA ASN A 282 20.14 20.70 -18.16
C ASN A 282 19.72 22.17 -18.38
N VAL A 283 20.63 22.96 -18.97
CA VAL A 283 20.37 24.34 -19.36
C VAL A 283 20.81 24.57 -20.80
N THR A 284 19.87 24.93 -21.66
CA THR A 284 20.12 25.34 -23.05
C THR A 284 19.91 26.85 -23.18
N ARG A 285 20.64 27.49 -24.11
CA ARG A 285 20.57 28.94 -24.31
C ARG A 285 20.26 29.25 -25.76
N PHE A 286 19.30 30.14 -25.97
CA PHE A 286 18.85 30.56 -27.28
C PHE A 286 18.85 32.09 -27.33
N ASN A 287 19.18 32.65 -28.50
CA ASN A 287 18.98 34.06 -28.74
C ASN A 287 17.67 34.22 -29.52
N ILE A 288 16.64 34.73 -28.87
CA ILE A 288 15.32 34.95 -29.48
C ILE A 288 15.14 36.45 -29.58
N GLY A 289 15.07 37.02 -30.79
CA GLY A 289 15.04 38.47 -30.95
C GLY A 289 16.32 39.14 -30.42
N ASP A 290 16.19 39.99 -29.40
CA ASP A 290 17.26 40.82 -28.82
C ASP A 290 17.72 40.41 -27.40
N GLU A 291 17.10 39.41 -26.77
CA GLU A 291 17.55 38.87 -25.48
C GLU A 291 17.94 37.39 -25.52
N LEU A 292 18.90 37.06 -24.67
CA LEU A 292 19.34 35.71 -24.38
C LEU A 292 18.35 35.01 -23.45
N VAL A 293 17.69 33.98 -23.95
CA VAL A 293 16.76 33.13 -23.21
C VAL A 293 17.50 31.87 -22.74
N SER A 294 17.39 31.54 -21.45
CA SER A 294 17.87 30.27 -20.90
C SER A 294 16.68 29.34 -20.67
N GLU A 295 16.73 28.14 -21.24
CA GLU A 295 15.76 27.08 -21.03
C GLU A 295 16.34 26.06 -20.05
N PHE A 296 15.65 25.88 -18.93
CA PHE A 296 15.96 24.90 -17.91
C PHE A 296 15.11 23.65 -18.14
N LEU A 297 15.77 22.52 -18.30
CA LEU A 297 15.14 21.21 -18.20
C LEU A 297 15.07 20.82 -16.72
N LEU A 298 13.87 20.56 -16.22
CA LEU A 298 13.60 20.22 -14.83
C LEU A 298 13.19 18.75 -14.73
N GLY A 299 13.69 18.06 -13.70
CA GLY A 299 13.27 16.69 -13.41
C GLY A 299 11.86 16.66 -12.81
N ASP A 300 10.92 15.93 -13.41
CA ASP A 300 9.49 15.92 -13.04
C ASP A 300 9.28 15.57 -11.56
N ASP A 301 9.98 14.55 -11.06
CA ASP A 301 9.90 14.09 -9.66
C ASP A 301 10.46 15.09 -8.63
N SER A 302 11.26 16.06 -9.09
CA SER A 302 11.93 17.03 -8.21
C SER A 302 11.13 18.31 -7.99
N ILE A 303 10.05 18.53 -8.76
CA ILE A 303 9.27 19.75 -8.71
C ILE A 303 8.35 19.71 -7.48
N VAL A 304 8.56 20.66 -6.57
CA VAL A 304 7.71 20.86 -5.39
C VAL A 304 7.14 22.28 -5.44
N GLY A 305 5.81 22.39 -5.55
CA GLY A 305 5.12 23.66 -5.73
C GLY A 305 4.97 24.06 -7.20
N THR A 306 4.50 25.29 -7.44
CA THR A 306 4.25 25.81 -8.80
C THR A 306 4.94 27.15 -8.98
N PHE A 307 5.83 27.25 -9.95
CA PHE A 307 6.51 28.50 -10.30
C PHE A 307 5.52 29.52 -10.88
N GLN A 308 5.75 30.81 -10.65
CA GLN A 308 4.93 31.91 -11.19
C GLN A 308 5.65 32.63 -12.33
N VAL A 309 4.90 32.97 -13.38
CA VAL A 309 5.45 33.75 -14.50
C VAL A 309 5.88 35.14 -14.03
N GLY A 310 7.04 35.61 -14.47
CA GLY A 310 7.62 36.89 -14.08
C GLY A 310 8.36 36.88 -12.73
N GLU A 311 8.34 35.78 -11.98
CA GLU A 311 9.11 35.69 -10.73
C GLU A 311 10.60 35.44 -11.00
N LYS A 312 11.45 35.73 -10.01
CA LYS A 312 12.88 35.40 -10.09
C LYS A 312 13.14 34.03 -9.48
N ILE A 313 13.82 33.17 -10.23
CA ILE A 313 14.43 31.95 -9.68
C ILE A 313 15.83 32.27 -9.18
N ARG A 314 16.25 31.57 -8.13
CA ARG A 314 17.61 31.65 -7.57
C ARG A 314 18.18 30.27 -7.30
N GLY A 315 19.49 30.13 -7.47
CA GLY A 315 20.28 28.97 -7.08
C GLY A 315 21.74 29.34 -6.86
N THR A 316 22.52 28.46 -6.24
CA THR A 316 23.96 28.66 -6.01
C THR A 316 24.78 27.71 -6.87
N ALA A 317 25.97 28.15 -7.31
CA ALA A 317 26.87 27.31 -8.09
C ALA A 317 27.53 26.21 -7.24
N THR A 318 27.79 26.48 -5.96
CA THR A 318 28.31 25.53 -4.98
C THR A 318 27.57 25.63 -3.65
N ASP A 319 27.68 24.60 -2.81
CA ASP A 319 27.01 24.55 -1.50
C ASP A 319 27.58 25.58 -0.51
N THR A 320 28.74 26.17 -0.84
CA THR A 320 29.47 27.15 -0.03
C THR A 320 29.50 28.55 -0.67
N ASP A 321 28.76 28.76 -1.76
CA ASP A 321 28.76 30.05 -2.46
C ASP A 321 27.88 31.08 -1.75
N ASP A 322 28.36 32.32 -1.65
CA ASP A 322 27.65 33.42 -1.00
C ASP A 322 26.78 34.23 -2.00
N LEU A 323 26.92 33.96 -3.30
CA LEU A 323 26.20 34.64 -4.37
C LEU A 323 25.14 33.73 -5.00
N TYR A 324 23.93 34.27 -5.16
CA TYR A 324 22.87 33.61 -5.93
C TYR A 324 22.97 33.98 -7.41
N ILE A 325 22.94 32.97 -8.27
CA ILE A 325 22.61 33.14 -9.68
C ILE A 325 21.10 33.32 -9.77
N LYS A 326 20.65 34.36 -10.47
CA LYS A 326 19.22 34.69 -10.57
C LYS A 326 18.80 34.82 -12.02
N SER A 327 17.58 34.40 -12.35
CA SER A 327 16.98 34.63 -13.66
C SER A 327 15.47 34.85 -13.50
N THR A 328 14.86 35.64 -14.36
CA THR A 328 13.41 35.91 -14.29
C THR A 328 12.66 34.94 -15.19
N ILE A 329 11.66 34.24 -14.66
CA ILE A 329 10.81 33.32 -15.44
C ILE A 329 10.01 34.11 -16.46
N THR A 330 10.00 33.64 -17.71
CA THR A 330 9.16 34.18 -18.76
C THR A 330 8.01 33.22 -19.06
N GLY A 331 6.86 33.77 -19.45
CA GLY A 331 5.67 33.02 -19.81
C GLY A 331 5.84 32.37 -21.17
N ILE A 332 5.49 31.10 -21.22
CA ILE A 332 5.51 30.27 -22.43
C ILE A 332 4.11 29.69 -22.67
N PRO A 333 3.73 29.39 -23.93
CA PRO A 333 2.47 28.73 -24.23
C PRO A 333 2.45 27.35 -23.58
N GLY A 334 1.36 27.05 -22.90
CA GLY A 334 1.13 25.76 -22.24
C GLY A 334 0.29 24.82 -23.11
N THR A 335 -0.89 24.49 -22.62
CA THR A 335 -1.85 23.60 -23.26
C THR A 335 -2.81 24.39 -24.16
N PHE A 336 -2.94 23.95 -25.41
CA PHE A 336 -3.99 24.44 -26.30
C PHE A 336 -5.33 23.80 -25.95
N THR A 337 -6.35 24.63 -25.73
CA THR A 337 -7.75 24.20 -25.57
C THR A 337 -8.51 24.55 -26.85
N ILE A 338 -8.89 23.52 -27.60
CA ILE A 338 -9.67 23.66 -28.83
C ILE A 338 -11.13 23.89 -28.44
N THR A 339 -11.70 25.03 -28.84
CA THR A 339 -13.10 25.40 -28.60
C THR A 339 -13.99 25.13 -29.81
N ASN A 340 -13.44 25.23 -31.01
CA ASN A 340 -14.02 24.73 -32.25
C ASN A 340 -12.93 23.95 -33.01
N ASP A 341 -13.18 22.69 -33.33
CA ASP A 341 -12.26 21.82 -34.06
C ASP A 341 -12.19 22.19 -35.55
N GLY A 342 -13.22 22.84 -36.08
CA GLY A 342 -13.25 23.36 -37.45
C GLY A 342 -13.11 22.25 -38.50
N SER A 343 -12.95 22.65 -39.76
CA SER A 343 -12.75 21.71 -40.87
C SER A 343 -11.55 22.06 -41.74
N PHE A 344 -11.03 21.05 -42.45
CA PHE A 344 -9.93 21.15 -43.42
C PHE A 344 -8.62 21.74 -42.88
N SER A 345 -8.27 21.51 -41.62
CA SER A 345 -6.91 21.73 -41.14
C SER A 345 -5.96 20.72 -41.79
N LYS A 346 -4.70 21.12 -41.97
CA LYS A 346 -3.61 20.25 -42.47
C LYS A 346 -2.52 20.18 -41.43
N THR A 347 -1.86 19.03 -41.32
CA THR A 347 -0.72 18.83 -40.40
C THR A 347 0.49 19.72 -40.72
N THR A 348 0.54 20.34 -41.89
CA THR A 348 1.58 21.32 -42.27
C THR A 348 1.23 22.74 -41.85
N ASP A 349 0.06 22.98 -41.26
CA ASP A 349 -0.39 24.31 -40.91
C ASP A 349 0.40 24.84 -39.71
N THR A 350 0.97 26.03 -39.90
CA THR A 350 1.58 26.80 -38.82
C THR A 350 0.50 27.58 -38.09
N VAL A 351 0.45 27.41 -36.77
CA VAL A 351 -0.42 28.14 -35.87
C VAL A 351 0.36 29.32 -35.31
N GLU A 352 -0.13 30.54 -35.55
CA GLU A 352 0.53 31.78 -35.12
C GLU A 352 -0.10 32.26 -33.80
N LEU A 353 0.74 32.63 -32.83
CA LEU A 353 0.30 33.35 -31.63
C LEU A 353 0.44 34.85 -31.89
N ILE A 354 -0.70 35.55 -31.94
CA ILE A 354 -0.76 36.99 -32.21
C ILE A 354 -0.90 37.74 -30.88
N GLY A 355 0.02 38.68 -30.67
CA GLY A 355 0.12 39.45 -29.43
C GLY A 355 0.76 38.64 -28.30
N GLY A 356 1.15 39.34 -27.23
CA GLY A 356 1.72 38.77 -26.02
C GLY A 356 2.89 37.82 -26.27
N GLY A 357 4.11 38.33 -26.41
CA GLY A 357 5.35 37.53 -26.55
C GLY A 357 5.97 37.50 -27.96
N LEU A 358 7.11 36.83 -28.09
CA LEU A 358 7.89 36.71 -29.34
C LEU A 358 8.50 35.31 -29.51
N GLY A 359 8.60 34.87 -30.76
CA GLY A 359 9.45 33.72 -31.14
C GLY A 359 8.84 32.34 -30.96
N SER A 360 7.54 32.22 -30.67
CA SER A 360 6.86 30.92 -30.61
C SER A 360 6.58 30.36 -32.02
N LEU A 361 6.75 29.06 -32.20
CA LEU A 361 6.34 28.33 -33.41
C LEU A 361 5.43 27.17 -33.01
N CYS A 362 4.17 27.24 -33.41
CA CYS A 362 3.19 26.18 -33.18
C CYS A 362 2.74 25.60 -34.53
N GLN A 363 2.42 24.31 -34.57
CA GLN A 363 1.96 23.60 -35.77
C GLN A 363 0.84 22.63 -35.42
N VAL A 364 -0.01 22.33 -36.39
CA VAL A 364 -1.03 21.28 -36.22
C VAL A 364 -0.35 19.91 -36.16
N ASN A 365 -0.50 19.20 -35.05
CA ASN A 365 0.11 17.89 -34.87
C ASN A 365 -0.73 16.78 -35.53
N SER A 366 -2.04 16.81 -35.26
CA SER A 366 -2.96 15.75 -35.68
C SER A 366 -4.31 16.32 -36.11
N ILE A 367 -4.89 15.64 -37.10
CA ILE A 367 -6.20 15.96 -37.68
C ILE A 367 -7.12 14.74 -37.65
N GLY A 368 -8.41 15.00 -37.47
CA GLY A 368 -9.46 14.00 -37.46
C GLY A 368 -9.96 13.63 -38.85
N GLN A 369 -10.77 12.58 -38.87
CA GLN A 369 -11.39 12.03 -40.08
C GLN A 369 -12.90 12.09 -39.94
N GLY A 370 -13.60 12.31 -41.05
CA GLY A 370 -15.05 12.50 -41.05
C GLY A 370 -15.76 11.92 -42.27
N PRO A 371 -17.10 11.82 -42.25
CA PRO A 371 -17.91 11.57 -43.43
C PRO A 371 -18.14 12.87 -44.24
N ILE A 372 -18.58 12.72 -45.48
CA ILE A 372 -19.15 13.82 -46.28
C ILE A 372 -20.56 14.12 -45.74
N THR A 373 -20.89 15.40 -45.54
CA THR A 373 -22.19 15.85 -45.00
C THR A 373 -23.01 16.64 -46.01
N SER A 374 -22.38 17.38 -46.92
CA SER A 374 -23.09 18.19 -47.91
C SER A 374 -22.33 18.35 -49.23
N PHE A 375 -23.01 18.87 -50.25
CA PHE A 375 -22.43 19.20 -51.56
C PHE A 375 -22.71 20.66 -51.91
N TYR A 376 -21.73 21.29 -52.57
CA TYR A 376 -21.87 22.64 -53.12
C TYR A 376 -21.67 22.57 -54.63
N ILE A 377 -22.63 23.13 -55.38
CA ILE A 377 -22.65 23.09 -56.84
C ILE A 377 -21.96 24.35 -57.35
N ASN A 378 -20.79 24.20 -57.99
CA ASN A 378 -20.06 25.30 -58.61
C ASN A 378 -20.59 25.60 -60.01
N ALA A 379 -20.82 24.55 -60.78
CA ALA A 379 -21.47 24.61 -62.08
C ALA A 379 -22.53 23.49 -62.15
N ALA A 380 -23.78 23.87 -62.37
CA ALA A 380 -24.90 22.94 -62.44
C ALA A 380 -24.86 22.05 -63.70
N GLY A 381 -24.08 22.46 -64.71
CA GLY A 381 -23.98 21.79 -66.01
C GLY A 381 -25.32 21.71 -66.75
N THR A 382 -25.38 20.89 -67.80
CA THR A 382 -26.61 20.71 -68.59
C THR A 382 -26.81 19.25 -68.96
N GLN A 383 -28.07 18.86 -69.14
CA GLN A 383 -28.48 17.53 -69.63
C GLN A 383 -28.26 16.36 -68.65
N TYR A 384 -28.30 16.63 -67.35
CA TYR A 384 -28.31 15.59 -66.32
C TYR A 384 -29.71 15.03 -66.10
N GLN A 385 -29.78 13.81 -65.57
CA GLN A 385 -31.02 13.13 -65.19
C GLN A 385 -31.02 12.80 -63.70
N ILE A 386 -32.21 12.69 -63.11
CA ILE A 386 -32.39 12.25 -61.73
C ILE A 386 -31.88 10.82 -61.60
N GLY A 387 -31.07 10.55 -60.56
CA GLY A 387 -30.45 9.25 -60.33
C GLY A 387 -29.09 9.05 -61.01
N ASP A 388 -28.56 10.04 -61.75
CA ASP A 388 -27.17 10.00 -62.22
C ASP A 388 -26.22 9.88 -61.02
N GLN A 389 -25.32 8.90 -61.04
CA GLN A 389 -24.46 8.57 -59.91
C GLN A 389 -23.22 9.47 -59.85
N LEU A 390 -22.90 9.93 -58.64
CA LEU A 390 -21.64 10.61 -58.36
C LEU A 390 -20.54 9.56 -58.13
N VAL A 391 -19.44 9.73 -58.85
CA VAL A 391 -18.22 8.94 -58.73
C VAL A 391 -17.19 9.74 -57.96
N PHE A 392 -16.83 9.21 -56.79
CA PHE A 392 -15.84 9.78 -55.89
C PHE A 392 -14.45 9.24 -56.22
N ASN A 393 -13.52 10.13 -56.54
CA ASN A 393 -12.10 9.81 -56.59
C ASN A 393 -11.48 10.00 -55.20
N ASN A 394 -11.27 8.88 -54.51
CA ASN A 394 -10.70 8.80 -53.16
C ASN A 394 -9.16 8.78 -53.13
N ALA A 395 -8.49 9.24 -54.20
CA ALA A 395 -7.04 9.28 -54.24
C ALA A 395 -6.49 10.26 -53.17
N ASN A 396 -5.65 9.73 -52.26
CA ASN A 396 -5.02 10.46 -51.15
C ASN A 396 -6.00 11.08 -50.13
N THR A 397 -7.19 10.48 -49.97
CA THR A 397 -8.20 10.96 -49.02
C THR A 397 -8.28 10.16 -47.72
N ASP A 398 -7.58 9.02 -47.62
CA ASP A 398 -7.62 8.01 -46.54
C ASP A 398 -8.99 7.36 -46.26
N GLY A 399 -10.08 7.95 -46.75
CA GLY A 399 -11.45 7.47 -46.60
C GLY A 399 -12.05 6.85 -47.87
N GLY A 400 -13.22 6.27 -47.73
CA GLY A 400 -13.98 5.66 -48.82
C GLY A 400 -15.43 5.34 -48.47
N GLY A 401 -16.18 4.85 -49.45
CA GLY A 401 -17.55 4.39 -49.27
C GLY A 401 -18.64 5.45 -49.41
N ALA A 402 -18.31 6.67 -49.83
CA ALA A 402 -19.32 7.68 -50.12
C ALA A 402 -20.17 7.28 -51.34
N ILE A 403 -21.49 7.48 -51.24
CA ILE A 403 -22.47 7.21 -52.29
C ILE A 403 -23.42 8.40 -52.35
N ALA A 404 -23.57 8.99 -53.54
CA ALA A 404 -24.49 10.09 -53.79
C ALA A 404 -25.04 10.02 -55.22
N GLU A 405 -26.21 10.61 -55.43
CA GLU A 405 -26.87 10.68 -56.75
C GLU A 405 -27.49 12.06 -56.97
N VAL A 406 -27.71 12.43 -58.23
CA VAL A 406 -28.43 13.66 -58.59
C VAL A 406 -29.89 13.53 -58.13
N ALA A 407 -30.32 14.45 -57.25
CA ALA A 407 -31.64 14.41 -56.65
C ALA A 407 -32.68 15.12 -57.51
N VAL A 408 -32.33 16.30 -58.02
CA VAL A 408 -33.25 17.22 -58.69
C VAL A 408 -32.56 17.85 -59.90
N VAL A 409 -33.29 17.87 -61.02
CA VAL A 409 -32.90 18.57 -62.26
C VAL A 409 -34.01 19.53 -62.68
N ASN A 410 -33.66 20.76 -63.08
CA ASN A 410 -34.61 21.83 -63.45
C ASN A 410 -35.72 22.12 -62.40
N GLY A 411 -35.56 21.70 -61.14
CA GLY A 411 -36.63 21.78 -60.11
C GLY A 411 -36.62 23.07 -59.29
N ALA A 412 -35.70 23.98 -59.61
CA ALA A 412 -35.56 25.25 -58.92
C ALA A 412 -36.47 26.33 -59.50
N ILE A 413 -37.07 27.13 -58.63
CA ILE A 413 -37.72 28.39 -58.99
C ILE A 413 -36.68 29.50 -58.80
N ALA A 414 -36.56 30.37 -59.81
CA ALA A 414 -35.69 31.54 -59.70
C ALA A 414 -36.24 32.49 -58.63
N GLY A 415 -35.50 32.68 -57.53
CA GLY A 415 -35.83 33.65 -56.50
C GLY A 415 -35.65 35.10 -56.99
N GLU A 416 -36.40 36.04 -56.42
CA GLU A 416 -36.29 37.47 -56.77
C GLU A 416 -34.99 38.14 -56.26
N SER A 417 -34.20 37.43 -55.45
CA SER A 417 -32.86 37.83 -55.01
C SER A 417 -31.84 36.88 -55.63
N SER A 418 -30.78 37.43 -56.21
CA SER A 418 -29.81 36.75 -57.10
C SER A 418 -28.90 35.69 -56.44
N THR A 419 -29.34 35.02 -55.38
CA THR A 419 -28.56 34.03 -54.65
C THR A 419 -29.43 32.86 -54.21
N GLY A 420 -29.53 31.85 -55.06
CA GLY A 420 -30.09 30.54 -54.70
C GLY A 420 -31.21 30.05 -55.60
N TYR A 421 -31.33 28.73 -55.63
CA TYR A 421 -32.44 28.00 -56.21
C TYR A 421 -33.46 27.73 -55.11
N ASP A 422 -34.60 28.40 -55.13
CA ASP A 422 -35.68 28.10 -54.20
C ASP A 422 -36.43 26.86 -54.67
N HIS A 423 -36.70 25.95 -53.74
CA HIS A 423 -37.46 24.74 -53.99
C HIS A 423 -38.74 24.78 -53.15
N ILE A 424 -39.84 24.29 -53.73
CA ILE A 424 -41.04 24.01 -52.95
C ILE A 424 -40.76 22.76 -52.12
N ILE A 425 -40.73 22.92 -50.80
CA ILE A 425 -40.49 21.83 -49.85
C ILE A 425 -41.80 21.32 -49.22
N PHE A 426 -41.86 20.03 -48.95
CA PHE A 426 -42.88 19.37 -48.17
C PHE A 426 -42.64 19.59 -46.68
N GLU A 427 -43.72 19.60 -45.91
CA GLU A 427 -43.66 19.58 -44.45
C GLU A 427 -43.15 18.22 -43.92
N GLU A 428 -42.42 18.24 -42.79
CA GLU A 428 -41.69 17.07 -42.25
C GLU A 428 -42.56 15.81 -42.02
N ALA A 429 -43.87 15.99 -41.82
CA ALA A 429 -44.79 14.88 -41.62
C ALA A 429 -45.10 14.12 -42.93
N THR A 430 -45.00 14.78 -44.08
CA THR A 430 -45.39 14.25 -45.40
C THR A 430 -44.35 13.29 -45.97
N SER A 431 -43.06 13.50 -45.67
CA SER A 431 -41.94 12.67 -46.17
C SER A 431 -41.49 11.59 -45.17
N ARG A 432 -42.06 11.53 -43.95
CA ARG A 432 -41.61 10.68 -42.84
C ARG A 432 -41.55 9.17 -43.13
N ASN A 433 -42.36 8.67 -44.07
CA ASN A 433 -42.42 7.25 -44.44
C ASN A 433 -42.14 7.01 -45.93
N ASP A 434 -41.58 7.98 -46.64
CA ASP A 434 -41.20 7.77 -48.05
C ASP A 434 -40.02 6.81 -48.14
N ILE A 435 -40.04 5.95 -49.16
CA ILE A 435 -38.94 5.00 -49.44
C ILE A 435 -37.68 5.74 -49.87
N ASN A 436 -37.85 6.92 -50.47
CA ASN A 436 -36.78 7.83 -50.83
C ASN A 436 -37.01 9.16 -50.08
N PRO A 437 -36.40 9.37 -48.91
CA PRO A 437 -36.59 10.60 -48.16
C PRO A 437 -36.10 11.80 -48.98
N GLY A 438 -37.03 12.69 -49.31
CA GLY A 438 -36.80 13.96 -49.98
C GLY A 438 -37.96 14.90 -49.65
N ASP A 439 -37.66 16.18 -49.43
CA ASP A 439 -38.66 17.20 -49.14
C ASP A 439 -38.99 18.06 -50.37
N LYS A 440 -38.17 18.05 -51.43
CA LYS A 440 -38.36 18.92 -52.60
C LYS A 440 -39.26 18.29 -53.66
N ILE A 441 -40.10 19.11 -54.30
CA ILE A 441 -40.84 18.72 -55.50
C ILE A 441 -39.88 18.55 -56.68
N VAL A 442 -39.98 17.43 -57.38
CA VAL A 442 -39.13 17.07 -58.53
C VAL A 442 -39.99 16.94 -59.78
N LEU A 443 -39.48 17.39 -60.93
CA LEU A 443 -40.13 17.17 -62.23
C LEU A 443 -39.89 15.73 -62.68
N GLU A 444 -40.98 15.01 -62.96
CA GLU A 444 -41.03 13.56 -63.15
C GLU A 444 -40.27 13.02 -64.38
N SER A 445 -39.86 13.87 -65.33
CA SER A 445 -38.80 13.54 -66.29
C SER A 445 -38.28 14.79 -66.99
N GLY A 446 -36.96 14.86 -67.21
CA GLY A 446 -36.33 15.94 -67.97
C GLY A 446 -34.82 15.85 -67.95
N LEU A 447 -34.18 16.28 -69.04
CA LEU A 447 -32.76 16.61 -69.07
C LEU A 447 -32.62 18.04 -68.54
N GLY A 448 -31.78 18.27 -67.54
CA GLY A 448 -31.70 19.55 -66.87
C GLY A 448 -30.35 19.92 -66.29
N ASP A 449 -30.29 21.09 -65.70
CA ASP A 449 -29.20 21.50 -64.82
C ASP A 449 -29.41 20.91 -63.43
N ILE A 450 -28.31 20.63 -62.72
CA ILE A 450 -28.36 20.03 -61.38
C ILE A 450 -28.70 21.12 -60.37
N THR A 451 -29.81 20.97 -59.66
CA THR A 451 -30.22 21.92 -58.62
C THR A 451 -30.04 21.37 -57.21
N ASP A 452 -29.97 20.04 -57.06
CA ASP A 452 -29.75 19.39 -55.76
C ASP A 452 -29.15 17.97 -55.89
N ILE A 453 -28.43 17.54 -54.85
CA ILE A 453 -27.72 16.25 -54.80
C ILE A 453 -28.14 15.52 -53.53
N ARG A 454 -28.48 14.23 -53.68
CA ARG A 454 -28.85 13.37 -52.57
C ARG A 454 -27.62 12.62 -52.08
N LEU A 455 -27.29 12.83 -50.81
CA LEU A 455 -26.32 11.98 -50.11
C LEU A 455 -27.02 10.70 -49.64
N ILE A 456 -26.56 9.54 -50.09
CA ILE A 456 -27.06 8.23 -49.65
C ILE A 456 -26.19 7.70 -48.51
N ASP A 457 -24.87 7.80 -48.67
CA ASP A 457 -23.88 7.45 -47.65
C ASP A 457 -22.73 8.47 -47.70
N GLY A 458 -22.40 9.05 -46.54
CA GLY A 458 -21.28 9.98 -46.36
C GLY A 458 -19.90 9.32 -46.47
N GLY A 459 -19.85 7.99 -46.45
CA GLY A 459 -18.63 7.21 -46.33
C GLY A 459 -17.95 7.43 -44.98
N THR A 460 -16.74 6.90 -44.82
CA THR A 460 -15.97 7.01 -43.57
C THR A 460 -14.49 7.26 -43.82
N GLY A 461 -13.82 7.89 -42.87
CA GLY A 461 -12.36 8.00 -42.83
C GLY A 461 -11.74 9.11 -43.69
N TYR A 462 -12.51 10.07 -44.19
CA TYR A 462 -11.95 11.13 -45.03
C TYR A 462 -11.12 12.12 -44.21
N LYS A 463 -9.81 12.24 -44.52
CA LYS A 463 -8.93 13.33 -44.04
C LYS A 463 -8.93 14.54 -44.96
N THR A 464 -9.11 14.30 -46.25
CA THR A 464 -9.27 15.32 -47.27
C THR A 464 -10.48 14.97 -48.12
N THR A 465 -11.14 15.98 -48.69
CA THR A 465 -12.31 15.76 -49.52
C THR A 465 -11.94 15.06 -50.83
N PRO A 466 -12.70 14.03 -51.24
CA PRO A 466 -12.56 13.42 -52.57
C PRO A 466 -12.98 14.40 -53.66
N THR A 467 -12.48 14.18 -54.87
CA THR A 467 -13.01 14.89 -56.04
C THR A 467 -14.19 14.12 -56.62
N VAL A 468 -15.20 14.85 -57.09
CA VAL A 468 -16.46 14.28 -57.57
C VAL A 468 -16.55 14.46 -59.08
N SER A 469 -16.94 13.39 -59.77
CA SER A 469 -17.37 13.43 -61.16
C SER A 469 -18.73 12.75 -61.27
N ILE A 470 -19.52 13.07 -62.29
CA ILE A 470 -20.84 12.44 -62.48
C ILE A 470 -20.77 11.50 -63.67
N THR A 471 -21.29 10.29 -63.49
CA THR A 471 -21.50 9.37 -64.62
C THR A 471 -22.89 9.59 -65.17
N SER A 472 -22.98 10.22 -66.34
CA SER A 472 -24.23 10.46 -67.07
C SER A 472 -24.07 10.08 -68.54
N THR A 473 -25.18 9.73 -69.20
CA THR A 473 -25.19 9.41 -70.64
C THR A 473 -25.13 10.67 -71.50
N ASN A 474 -25.72 11.77 -71.04
CA ASN A 474 -25.85 13.03 -71.78
C ASN A 474 -25.32 14.26 -71.03
N GLY A 475 -25.17 14.18 -69.70
CA GLY A 475 -24.76 15.31 -68.88
C GLY A 475 -23.34 15.79 -69.19
N VAL A 476 -23.16 17.11 -69.28
CA VAL A 476 -21.86 17.75 -69.51
C VAL A 476 -21.62 18.92 -68.54
N ASN A 477 -20.35 19.14 -68.19
CA ASN A 477 -19.82 20.32 -67.49
C ASN A 477 -20.48 20.64 -66.12
N ALA A 478 -20.74 19.63 -65.29
CA ALA A 478 -21.09 19.89 -63.88
C ALA A 478 -19.84 19.84 -63.00
N GLU A 479 -19.76 20.77 -62.06
CA GLU A 479 -18.71 20.85 -61.06
C GLU A 479 -19.31 20.92 -59.67
N ILE A 480 -18.95 19.97 -58.82
CA ILE A 480 -19.49 19.77 -57.48
C ILE A 480 -18.34 19.63 -56.49
N TYR A 481 -18.44 20.32 -55.37
CA TYR A 481 -17.50 20.23 -54.26
C TYR A 481 -18.16 19.55 -53.06
N PRO A 482 -17.68 18.38 -52.62
CA PRO A 482 -18.14 17.77 -51.39
C PRO A 482 -17.59 18.49 -50.17
N TYR A 483 -18.35 18.48 -49.09
CA TYR A 483 -18.02 19.06 -47.80
C TYR A 483 -18.36 18.09 -46.67
N GLY A 484 -17.58 18.13 -45.59
CA GLY A 484 -17.83 17.36 -44.38
C GLY A 484 -17.31 18.13 -43.17
N ASP A 485 -18.14 18.27 -42.13
CA ASP A 485 -17.81 19.07 -40.94
C ASP A 485 -16.64 18.46 -40.15
N GLU A 486 -16.49 17.13 -40.15
CA GLU A 486 -15.41 16.46 -39.41
C GLU A 486 -14.16 16.15 -40.26
N ILE A 487 -14.17 16.47 -41.55
CA ILE A 487 -13.06 16.16 -42.45
C ILE A 487 -11.90 17.11 -42.17
N GLY A 488 -10.78 16.55 -41.69
CA GLY A 488 -9.59 17.33 -41.36
C GLY A 488 -9.80 18.24 -40.15
N LYS A 489 -10.68 17.86 -39.21
CA LYS A 489 -10.88 18.60 -37.96
C LYS A 489 -9.61 18.65 -37.11
N LEU A 490 -9.40 19.74 -36.39
CA LEU A 490 -8.21 19.91 -35.55
C LEU A 490 -8.31 19.03 -34.29
N LEU A 491 -7.33 18.15 -34.06
CA LEU A 491 -7.27 17.34 -32.85
C LEU A 491 -6.23 17.84 -31.86
N GLU A 492 -5.05 18.22 -32.36
CA GLU A 492 -3.92 18.57 -31.50
C GLU A 492 -3.02 19.61 -32.17
N ILE A 493 -2.57 20.57 -31.36
CA ILE A 493 -1.56 21.57 -31.75
C ILE A 493 -0.27 21.23 -30.99
N LYS A 494 0.82 21.09 -31.74
CA LYS A 494 2.18 20.93 -31.23
C LYS A 494 2.86 22.29 -31.09
N ILE A 495 3.58 22.47 -29.99
CA ILE A 495 4.53 23.58 -29.83
C ILE A 495 5.89 23.09 -30.28
N ALA A 496 6.37 23.59 -31.42
CA ALA A 496 7.72 23.31 -31.89
C ALA A 496 8.75 24.21 -31.19
N GLU A 497 8.36 25.45 -30.87
CA GLU A 497 9.18 26.44 -30.20
C GLU A 497 8.28 27.28 -29.28
N THR A 498 8.62 27.37 -27.99
CA THR A 498 7.76 28.02 -26.99
C THR A 498 7.91 29.55 -26.99
N GLY A 499 8.95 30.10 -27.61
CA GLY A 499 9.18 31.55 -27.59
C GLY A 499 9.44 32.12 -26.20
N ARG A 500 9.10 33.40 -25.99
CA ARG A 500 9.21 34.11 -24.71
C ARG A 500 8.15 35.19 -24.53
N SER A 501 7.99 35.64 -23.30
CA SER A 501 7.26 36.85 -22.88
C SER A 501 5.76 36.83 -23.19
N HIS A 502 5.13 35.64 -23.20
CA HIS A 502 3.71 35.49 -23.51
C HIS A 502 2.75 36.01 -22.42
N GLU A 503 3.30 36.45 -21.29
CA GLU A 503 2.62 37.20 -20.22
C GLU A 503 2.33 38.66 -20.58
N THR A 504 2.97 39.19 -21.62
CA THR A 504 2.75 40.58 -22.05
C THR A 504 1.37 40.73 -22.70
N ALA A 505 0.74 41.90 -22.54
CA ALA A 505 -0.60 42.12 -23.10
C ALA A 505 -0.57 42.15 -24.64
N PRO A 506 -1.58 41.57 -25.33
CA PRO A 506 -2.70 40.81 -24.79
C PRO A 506 -2.28 39.42 -24.25
N THR A 507 -2.73 39.09 -23.03
CA THR A 507 -2.49 37.79 -22.40
C THR A 507 -3.84 37.19 -21.95
N PRO A 508 -4.15 35.93 -22.30
CA PRO A 508 -3.39 35.03 -23.17
C PRO A 508 -3.31 35.53 -24.62
N PRO A 509 -2.27 35.14 -25.38
CA PRO A 509 -2.12 35.53 -26.77
C PRO A 509 -3.25 34.95 -27.63
N THR A 510 -3.63 35.67 -28.70
CA THR A 510 -4.68 35.19 -29.62
C THR A 510 -4.12 34.15 -30.57
N VAL A 511 -4.75 32.98 -30.63
CA VAL A 511 -4.31 31.88 -31.50
C VAL A 511 -4.94 32.05 -32.88
N SER A 512 -4.11 32.24 -33.90
CA SER A 512 -4.53 32.34 -35.30
C SER A 512 -4.20 31.05 -36.03
N ILE A 513 -5.24 30.29 -36.35
CA ILE A 513 -5.17 29.03 -37.10
C ILE A 513 -5.59 29.31 -38.54
N PRO A 514 -4.89 28.79 -39.56
CA PRO A 514 -5.35 28.85 -40.94
C PRO A 514 -6.76 28.29 -41.11
N GLN A 515 -7.63 29.01 -41.82
CA GLN A 515 -8.97 28.53 -42.14
C GLN A 515 -9.08 28.22 -43.64
N SER A 516 -9.97 27.29 -43.98
CA SER A 516 -10.28 26.94 -45.36
C SER A 516 -11.72 27.29 -45.69
N ILE A 517 -11.93 27.83 -46.89
CA ILE A 517 -13.22 28.31 -47.37
C ILE A 517 -13.52 27.64 -48.71
N ILE A 518 -14.73 27.13 -48.87
CA ILE A 518 -15.23 26.70 -50.19
C ILE A 518 -15.69 27.94 -50.95
N VAL A 519 -15.10 28.14 -52.13
CA VAL A 519 -15.39 29.25 -53.03
C VAL A 519 -16.01 28.71 -54.32
N LEU A 520 -17.16 29.27 -54.68
CA LEU A 520 -17.87 29.00 -55.93
C LEU A 520 -17.66 30.14 -56.91
N LEU A 521 -17.89 29.89 -58.19
CA LEU A 521 -17.88 30.87 -59.28
C LEU A 521 -16.61 31.72 -59.32
N ALA A 522 -15.45 31.13 -59.03
CA ALA A 522 -14.17 31.82 -59.05
C ALA A 522 -13.78 32.23 -60.49
N ASN A 523 -13.55 33.52 -60.73
CA ASN A 523 -13.20 34.06 -62.05
C ASN A 523 -11.68 34.02 -62.35
N GLY A 524 -10.98 33.03 -61.80
CA GLY A 524 -9.52 32.94 -61.84
C GLY A 524 -8.95 32.15 -60.67
N SER A 525 -7.62 32.16 -60.55
CA SER A 525 -6.91 31.52 -59.43
C SER A 525 -6.35 32.57 -58.48
N TYR A 526 -6.61 32.39 -57.19
CA TYR A 526 -6.00 33.22 -56.14
C TYR A 526 -4.48 32.96 -56.06
N VAL A 527 -3.72 34.03 -55.85
CA VAL A 527 -2.25 34.00 -55.80
C VAL A 527 -1.78 33.86 -54.35
N VAL A 528 -0.88 32.93 -54.07
CA VAL A 528 -0.30 32.73 -52.73
C VAL A 528 0.40 34.01 -52.25
N GLY A 529 0.10 34.43 -51.03
CA GLY A 529 0.63 35.65 -50.40
C GLY A 529 -0.20 36.91 -50.64
N GLU A 530 -1.24 36.88 -51.48
CA GLU A 530 -2.13 38.04 -51.66
C GLU A 530 -3.15 38.18 -50.53
N THR A 531 -3.62 39.41 -50.28
CA THR A 531 -4.74 39.66 -49.35
C THR A 531 -6.08 39.52 -50.07
N VAL A 532 -6.94 38.67 -49.53
CA VAL A 532 -8.35 38.52 -49.92
C VAL A 532 -9.23 39.31 -48.97
N THR A 533 -10.18 40.05 -49.52
CA THR A 533 -11.12 40.89 -48.77
C THR A 533 -12.56 40.44 -49.05
N GLY A 534 -13.35 40.27 -47.99
CA GLY A 534 -14.79 40.01 -48.08
C GLY A 534 -15.56 41.30 -48.40
N GLY A 535 -16.39 41.27 -49.43
CA GLY A 535 -17.12 42.45 -49.91
C GLY A 535 -18.19 42.97 -48.94
N SER A 536 -18.77 42.12 -48.09
CA SER A 536 -19.83 42.50 -47.16
C SER A 536 -19.31 42.70 -45.74
N SER A 537 -18.47 41.78 -45.26
CA SER A 537 -17.93 41.80 -43.90
C SER A 537 -16.73 42.75 -43.74
N GLY A 538 -16.03 43.07 -44.83
CA GLY A 538 -14.74 43.78 -44.78
C GLY A 538 -13.61 42.95 -44.15
N SER A 539 -13.85 41.66 -43.86
CA SER A 539 -12.86 40.75 -43.30
C SER A 539 -11.73 40.52 -44.29
N THR A 540 -10.50 40.41 -43.80
CA THR A 540 -9.31 40.21 -44.63
C THR A 540 -8.54 38.97 -44.21
N GLY A 541 -7.86 38.32 -45.16
CA GLY A 541 -6.97 37.19 -44.90
C GLY A 541 -5.92 37.05 -45.99
N VAL A 542 -4.78 36.43 -45.68
CA VAL A 542 -3.69 36.21 -46.64
C VAL A 542 -3.75 34.80 -47.21
N VAL A 543 -3.68 34.66 -48.53
CA VAL A 543 -3.79 33.37 -49.21
C VAL A 543 -2.56 32.50 -48.97
N ILE A 544 -2.77 31.27 -48.50
CA ILE A 544 -1.73 30.23 -48.35
C ILE A 544 -1.75 29.28 -49.56
N GLY A 545 -2.93 29.02 -50.11
CA GLY A 545 -3.10 28.10 -51.23
C GLY A 545 -4.52 28.12 -51.79
N TRP A 546 -4.62 27.78 -53.07
CA TRP A 546 -5.86 27.65 -53.82
C TRP A 546 -5.88 26.29 -54.52
N ASP A 547 -6.89 25.47 -54.25
CA ASP A 547 -7.15 24.21 -54.96
C ASP A 547 -8.35 24.38 -55.89
N ASN A 548 -8.07 24.58 -57.18
CA ASN A 548 -9.10 24.75 -58.21
C ASN A 548 -9.97 23.50 -58.40
N THR A 549 -9.47 22.31 -58.06
CA THR A 549 -10.21 21.05 -58.26
C THR A 549 -11.24 20.82 -57.17
N ARG A 550 -11.01 21.39 -55.97
CA ARG A 550 -11.89 21.25 -54.79
C ARG A 550 -12.58 22.55 -54.39
N GLY A 551 -12.33 23.64 -55.12
CA GLY A 551 -12.82 24.98 -54.78
C GLY A 551 -12.37 25.48 -53.41
N LEU A 552 -11.23 25.01 -52.90
CA LEU A 552 -10.79 25.25 -51.53
C LEU A 552 -9.75 26.38 -51.48
N LEU A 553 -10.14 27.53 -50.91
CA LEU A 553 -9.27 28.66 -50.62
C LEU A 553 -8.78 28.58 -49.17
N ARG A 554 -7.46 28.62 -48.97
CA ARG A 554 -6.86 28.60 -47.63
C ARG A 554 -6.29 29.96 -47.27
N LEU A 555 -6.68 30.48 -46.12
CA LEU A 555 -6.30 31.81 -45.63
C LEU A 555 -5.59 31.70 -44.27
N LYS A 556 -4.55 32.51 -44.07
CA LYS A 556 -3.92 32.79 -42.76
C LYS A 556 -4.11 34.24 -42.35
N SER A 557 -3.81 34.52 -41.08
CA SER A 557 -3.83 35.86 -40.49
C SER A 557 -5.17 36.56 -40.76
N VAL A 558 -6.27 35.83 -40.54
CA VAL A 558 -7.61 36.34 -40.83
C VAL A 558 -8.02 37.34 -39.76
N SER A 559 -8.47 38.51 -40.22
CA SER A 559 -9.03 39.56 -39.38
C SER A 559 -10.53 39.70 -39.68
N GLY A 560 -11.36 39.53 -38.65
CA GLY A 560 -12.82 39.52 -38.77
C GLY A 560 -13.40 38.11 -39.01
N THR A 561 -14.71 38.04 -39.17
CA THR A 561 -15.44 36.81 -39.50
C THR A 561 -16.15 37.00 -40.84
N PHE A 562 -15.79 36.17 -41.82
CA PHE A 562 -16.45 36.17 -43.12
C PHE A 562 -17.94 35.81 -42.97
N THR A 563 -18.80 36.55 -43.66
CA THR A 563 -20.24 36.30 -43.69
C THR A 563 -20.57 35.38 -44.86
N GLY A 564 -21.43 34.37 -44.64
CA GLY A 564 -21.79 33.42 -45.71
C GLY A 564 -22.33 34.11 -46.96
N HIS A 565 -22.02 33.56 -48.14
CA HIS A 565 -22.43 34.06 -49.46
C HIS A 565 -21.91 35.46 -49.83
N GLU A 566 -20.79 35.90 -49.24
CA GLU A 566 -20.13 37.13 -49.68
C GLU A 566 -19.11 36.90 -50.81
N VAL A 567 -18.83 37.96 -51.58
CA VAL A 567 -17.82 37.94 -52.65
C VAL A 567 -16.42 38.17 -52.07
N LEU A 568 -15.51 37.23 -52.29
CA LEU A 568 -14.11 37.28 -51.89
C LEU A 568 -13.27 37.83 -53.05
N THR A 569 -12.62 38.97 -52.83
CA THR A 569 -11.82 39.65 -53.86
C THR A 569 -10.33 39.61 -53.52
N GLY A 570 -9.52 39.05 -54.43
CA GLY A 570 -8.06 39.04 -54.32
C GLY A 570 -7.45 40.38 -54.76
N SER A 571 -6.57 40.94 -53.93
CA SER A 571 -6.01 42.29 -54.16
C SER A 571 -5.02 42.35 -55.34
N THR A 572 -4.31 41.26 -55.64
CA THR A 572 -3.28 41.23 -56.69
C THR A 572 -3.79 40.57 -57.97
N SER A 573 -4.50 39.45 -57.83
CA SER A 573 -5.06 38.71 -58.96
C SER A 573 -6.32 39.36 -59.55
N GLY A 574 -7.04 40.16 -58.76
CA GLY A 574 -8.37 40.66 -59.13
C GLY A 574 -9.43 39.56 -59.20
N THR A 575 -9.10 38.33 -58.78
CA THR A 575 -10.01 37.19 -58.79
C THR A 575 -11.14 37.43 -57.80
N THR A 576 -12.37 37.24 -58.26
CA THR A 576 -13.58 37.23 -57.44
C THR A 576 -14.16 35.83 -57.38
N GLY A 577 -14.73 35.47 -56.24
CA GLY A 577 -15.45 34.22 -56.04
C GLY A 577 -16.46 34.35 -54.90
N LEU A 578 -17.52 33.54 -54.94
CA LEU A 578 -18.60 33.53 -53.97
C LEU A 578 -18.27 32.55 -52.84
N MET A 579 -18.25 33.02 -51.60
CA MET A 579 -18.05 32.17 -50.43
C MET A 579 -19.28 31.27 -50.19
N ALA A 580 -19.12 29.96 -50.25
CA ALA A 580 -20.19 29.02 -49.89
C ALA A 580 -20.20 28.71 -48.39
N LYS A 581 -19.09 28.13 -47.89
CA LYS A 581 -18.99 27.63 -46.52
C LYS A 581 -17.59 27.81 -45.96
N THR A 582 -17.53 28.18 -44.69
CA THR A 582 -16.34 28.14 -43.85
C THR A 582 -16.72 27.52 -42.51
N ASP A 583 -15.77 26.85 -41.88
CA ASP A 583 -15.85 26.43 -40.48
C ASP A 583 -14.44 26.55 -39.87
N PRO A 584 -14.09 27.72 -39.33
CA PRO A 584 -12.76 28.00 -38.83
C PRO A 584 -12.51 27.32 -37.48
N ALA A 585 -11.37 26.65 -37.36
CA ALA A 585 -10.91 26.12 -36.08
C ALA A 585 -10.57 27.27 -35.12
N VAL A 586 -11.02 27.16 -33.87
CA VAL A 586 -10.79 28.15 -32.81
C VAL A 586 -10.16 27.42 -31.62
N SER A 587 -9.04 27.96 -31.14
CA SER A 587 -8.35 27.45 -29.96
C SER A 587 -7.94 28.62 -29.08
N THR A 588 -7.88 28.39 -27.78
CA THR A 588 -7.19 29.27 -26.82
C THR A 588 -5.95 28.57 -26.30
N VAL A 589 -4.97 29.33 -25.84
CA VAL A 589 -3.76 28.81 -25.19
C VAL A 589 -3.62 29.46 -23.83
N ASP A 590 -3.17 28.71 -22.83
CA ASP A 590 -2.78 29.29 -21.54
C ASP A 590 -1.30 29.69 -21.55
N VAL A 591 -0.95 30.60 -20.65
CA VAL A 591 0.44 31.05 -20.46
C VAL A 591 0.93 30.49 -19.14
N VAL A 592 1.95 29.65 -19.21
CA VAL A 592 2.50 28.90 -18.07
C VAL A 592 3.96 29.25 -17.83
N SER A 593 4.44 28.97 -16.61
CA SER A 593 5.84 29.12 -16.21
C SER A 593 6.67 27.87 -16.52
N VAL A 594 6.03 26.70 -16.49
CA VAL A 594 6.63 25.39 -16.80
C VAL A 594 5.73 24.71 -17.84
N ALA A 595 6.30 24.36 -18.99
CA ALA A 595 5.62 23.62 -20.03
C ALA A 595 6.12 22.17 -20.09
N THR A 596 5.28 21.29 -20.65
CA THR A 596 5.62 19.90 -20.88
C THR A 596 6.06 19.75 -22.33
N SER A 597 7.28 19.27 -22.56
CA SER A 597 7.82 18.99 -23.89
C SER A 597 7.35 17.62 -24.39
N GLU A 598 7.66 17.30 -25.66
CA GLU A 598 7.31 16.02 -26.26
C GLU A 598 7.88 14.86 -25.45
N GLY A 599 7.04 13.85 -25.22
CA GLY A 599 7.47 12.68 -24.49
C GLY A 599 8.47 11.87 -25.32
N ARG A 600 9.50 11.36 -24.68
CA ARG A 600 10.52 10.52 -25.29
C ARG A 600 10.65 9.23 -24.51
N TYR A 601 10.87 8.14 -25.24
CA TYR A 601 11.31 6.88 -24.66
C TYR A 601 12.75 7.03 -24.12
N ILE A 602 12.94 6.77 -22.84
CA ILE A 602 14.26 6.79 -22.19
C ILE A 602 15.07 5.56 -22.64
N SER A 603 14.40 4.42 -22.81
CA SER A 603 14.99 3.15 -23.26
C SER A 603 14.47 2.75 -24.64
N GLU A 604 15.31 2.07 -25.43
CA GLU A 604 14.94 1.49 -26.74
C GLU A 604 14.39 0.05 -26.60
N ASP A 605 14.24 -0.44 -25.37
CA ASP A 605 13.83 -1.82 -25.07
C ASP A 605 12.30 -2.01 -25.20
N GLY A 606 11.85 -2.16 -26.45
CA GLY A 606 10.50 -2.58 -26.81
C GLY A 606 9.48 -1.42 -26.85
N HIS A 607 9.04 -1.06 -28.04
CA HIS A 607 8.08 0.05 -28.28
C HIS A 607 6.60 -0.37 -28.20
N LEU A 608 6.30 -1.58 -27.72
CA LEU A 608 4.92 -2.10 -27.64
C LEU A 608 4.50 -2.12 -26.16
N SER A 609 4.00 -0.99 -25.69
CA SER A 609 3.46 -0.79 -24.33
C SER A 609 2.12 -1.54 -24.15
N GLU A 610 2.13 -2.87 -24.22
CA GLU A 610 0.95 -3.69 -23.97
C GLU A 610 1.04 -4.32 -22.57
N THR A 611 0.09 -3.96 -21.71
CA THR A 611 0.10 -4.34 -20.27
C THR A 611 -0.09 -5.85 -20.07
N THR A 612 -0.57 -6.57 -21.09
CA THR A 612 -0.84 -8.01 -21.04
C THR A 612 0.39 -8.88 -21.31
N MET A 613 1.50 -8.34 -21.81
CA MET A 613 2.68 -9.13 -22.20
C MET A 613 3.63 -9.40 -21.02
N LYS A 614 3.26 -10.36 -20.16
CA LYS A 614 4.05 -10.81 -19.00
C LYS A 614 4.47 -12.27 -19.15
N ILE A 615 5.66 -12.62 -18.68
CA ILE A 615 6.13 -14.01 -18.64
C ILE A 615 5.54 -14.71 -17.42
N GLN A 616 4.77 -15.78 -17.67
CA GLN A 616 4.18 -16.63 -16.64
C GLN A 616 5.05 -17.85 -16.36
N ASP A 617 5.08 -18.26 -15.10
CA ASP A 617 5.44 -19.61 -14.68
C ASP A 617 4.17 -20.48 -14.62
N SER A 618 4.36 -21.79 -14.69
CA SER A 618 3.34 -22.84 -14.58
C SER A 618 2.59 -22.88 -13.24
N LEU A 619 3.07 -22.24 -12.17
CA LEU A 619 2.46 -22.37 -10.84
C LEU A 619 2.42 -21.07 -10.02
N TYR A 620 3.59 -20.48 -9.74
CA TYR A 620 3.67 -19.39 -8.74
C TYR A 620 3.49 -18.01 -9.35
N PHE A 621 4.18 -17.71 -10.46
CA PHE A 621 4.07 -16.42 -11.16
C PHE A 621 3.04 -16.48 -12.28
N GLN A 622 1.77 -16.29 -11.95
CA GLN A 622 0.66 -16.26 -12.89
C GLN A 622 -0.43 -15.30 -12.41
N ASP A 623 -1.39 -14.96 -13.29
CA ASP A 623 -2.48 -14.04 -12.93
C ASP A 623 -3.44 -14.59 -11.88
N PHE A 624 -3.56 -15.92 -11.78
CA PHE A 624 -4.45 -16.61 -10.84
C PHE A 624 -3.74 -17.15 -9.60
N SER A 625 -2.68 -16.50 -9.13
CA SER A 625 -2.00 -16.89 -7.89
C SER A 625 -2.00 -15.78 -6.83
N TYR A 626 -2.02 -16.18 -5.55
CA TYR A 626 -1.81 -15.26 -4.43
C TYR A 626 -1.15 -15.96 -3.24
N VAL A 627 -0.50 -15.16 -2.39
CA VAL A 627 0.23 -15.63 -1.21
C VAL A 627 -0.39 -14.98 0.02
N ILE A 628 -0.66 -15.80 1.03
CA ILE A 628 -1.14 -15.34 2.33
C ILE A 628 0.03 -15.34 3.31
N LYS A 629 0.34 -14.17 3.87
CA LYS A 629 1.35 -14.00 4.92
C LYS A 629 0.66 -13.91 6.28
N VAL A 630 0.94 -14.88 7.15
CA VAL A 630 0.38 -14.96 8.51
C VAL A 630 1.41 -15.49 9.51
N GLY A 631 1.28 -15.16 10.79
CA GLY A 631 2.18 -15.61 11.87
C GLY A 631 1.95 -17.06 12.35
N ARG A 632 1.29 -17.90 11.54
CA ARG A 632 0.95 -19.30 11.86
C ARG A 632 1.35 -20.22 10.72
N THR A 633 1.67 -21.47 11.04
CA THR A 633 1.99 -22.49 10.03
C THR A 633 0.78 -22.77 9.15
N ILE A 634 1.03 -23.06 7.87
CA ILE A 634 -0.05 -23.27 6.89
C ILE A 634 -0.97 -24.44 7.26
N ASP A 635 -0.43 -25.50 7.86
CA ASP A 635 -1.17 -26.72 8.21
C ASP A 635 -2.29 -26.48 9.23
N GLU A 636 -2.16 -25.47 10.10
CA GLU A 636 -3.17 -25.15 11.12
C GLU A 636 -4.46 -24.55 10.53
N TRP A 637 -4.35 -23.80 9.43
CA TRP A 637 -5.47 -23.01 8.90
C TRP A 637 -5.89 -23.35 7.48
N ARG A 638 -5.07 -24.09 6.73
CA ARG A 638 -5.28 -24.38 5.30
C ARG A 638 -6.65 -25.00 5.02
N ASP A 639 -7.06 -26.00 5.80
CA ASP A 639 -8.30 -26.72 5.54
C ASP A 639 -9.54 -25.86 5.86
N ALA A 640 -9.49 -25.09 6.94
CA ALA A 640 -10.54 -24.13 7.28
C ALA A 640 -10.65 -23.03 6.21
N PHE A 641 -9.51 -22.48 5.78
CA PHE A 641 -9.44 -21.46 4.74
C PHE A 641 -9.94 -21.97 3.37
N LYS A 642 -9.57 -23.20 2.98
CA LYS A 642 -9.98 -23.81 1.72
C LYS A 642 -11.50 -24.04 1.65
N LYS A 643 -12.12 -24.42 2.77
CA LYS A 643 -13.58 -24.62 2.86
C LYS A 643 -14.36 -23.29 2.87
N THR A 644 -13.78 -22.23 3.44
CA THR A 644 -14.48 -20.97 3.70
C THR A 644 -14.22 -19.91 2.64
N MET A 645 -12.94 -19.53 2.46
CA MET A 645 -12.53 -18.27 1.83
C MET A 645 -11.88 -18.43 0.46
N HIS A 646 -11.29 -19.60 0.16
CA HIS A 646 -10.58 -19.81 -1.09
C HIS A 646 -11.55 -19.78 -2.31
N PRO A 647 -11.30 -18.93 -3.32
CA PRO A 647 -12.06 -18.94 -4.57
C PRO A 647 -11.61 -20.10 -5.48
N ALA A 648 -12.54 -20.62 -6.29
CA ALA A 648 -12.21 -21.65 -7.26
C ALA A 648 -11.32 -21.10 -8.38
N GLY A 649 -10.38 -21.90 -8.88
CA GLY A 649 -9.51 -21.56 -10.01
C GLY A 649 -8.22 -20.79 -9.67
N PHE A 650 -8.04 -20.38 -8.41
CA PHE A 650 -6.81 -19.72 -7.97
C PHE A 650 -5.84 -20.71 -7.31
N TYR A 651 -4.54 -20.49 -7.50
CA TYR A 651 -3.50 -21.13 -6.71
C TYR A 651 -3.17 -20.25 -5.50
N PHE A 652 -3.10 -20.85 -4.30
CA PHE A 652 -2.67 -20.12 -3.11
C PHE A 652 -1.53 -20.85 -2.40
N THR A 653 -0.65 -20.06 -1.78
CA THR A 653 0.38 -20.56 -0.88
C THR A 653 0.46 -19.70 0.38
N GLY A 654 0.92 -20.31 1.48
CA GLY A 654 1.09 -19.65 2.77
C GLY A 654 2.57 -19.33 3.00
N GLN A 655 2.85 -18.09 3.39
CA GLN A 655 4.15 -17.67 3.90
C GLN A 655 4.02 -17.35 5.39
N VAL A 656 4.96 -17.83 6.18
CA VAL A 656 4.99 -17.50 7.61
C VAL A 656 5.72 -16.17 7.77
N ASN A 657 4.99 -15.13 8.21
CA ASN A 657 5.64 -13.89 8.61
C ASN A 657 6.19 -14.09 10.02
N ILE A 658 7.52 -14.22 10.14
CA ILE A 658 8.18 -14.33 11.44
C ILE A 658 8.15 -12.95 12.08
N GLU A 659 7.09 -12.64 12.83
CA GLU A 659 7.21 -11.61 13.87
C GLU A 659 8.25 -12.13 14.87
N SER A 660 9.49 -11.67 14.74
CA SER A 660 10.53 -11.86 15.73
C SER A 660 10.23 -10.98 16.94
N ARG A 661 9.13 -11.25 17.64
CA ARG A 661 9.01 -10.87 19.04
C ARG A 661 9.95 -11.79 19.80
N ILE A 662 11.24 -11.49 19.75
CA ILE A 662 12.20 -12.01 20.72
C ILE A 662 11.79 -11.39 22.04
N ASN A 663 10.88 -12.06 22.74
CA ASN A 663 10.62 -11.76 24.12
C ASN A 663 11.82 -12.31 24.92
N SER A 664 12.88 -11.50 25.02
CA SER A 664 14.02 -11.79 25.90
C SER A 664 13.65 -11.70 27.39
N LYS A 665 12.39 -11.36 27.73
CA LYS A 665 11.91 -11.48 29.10
C LYS A 665 11.51 -12.93 29.34
N MET A 666 12.34 -13.64 30.09
CA MET A 666 11.99 -14.93 30.67
C MET A 666 10.70 -14.76 31.47
N ARG A 667 9.62 -15.41 31.03
CA ARG A 667 8.38 -15.48 31.82
C ARG A 667 8.63 -16.37 33.03
N MET A 668 8.53 -15.79 34.22
CA MET A 668 8.61 -16.53 35.48
C MET A 668 7.40 -17.46 35.59
N PRO A 669 7.57 -18.73 35.96
CA PRO A 669 6.45 -19.53 36.43
C PRO A 669 5.99 -18.95 37.77
N VAL A 670 4.82 -18.31 37.78
CA VAL A 670 4.09 -18.05 39.02
C VAL A 670 3.48 -19.38 39.43
N ILE A 671 4.01 -19.98 40.49
CA ILE A 671 3.42 -21.17 41.10
C ILE A 671 2.02 -20.79 41.59
N GLY A 672 0.98 -21.40 41.02
CA GLY A 672 -0.41 -21.21 41.44
C GLY A 672 -1.46 -21.05 40.34
N ARG A 673 -1.10 -20.99 39.06
CA ARG A 673 -2.07 -21.02 37.95
C ARG A 673 -1.66 -22.03 36.89
N VAL A 674 -2.56 -22.98 36.60
CA VAL A 674 -2.40 -23.99 35.56
C VAL A 674 -2.38 -23.30 34.20
N THR A 675 -1.20 -22.96 33.71
CA THR A 675 -0.93 -22.73 32.30
C THR A 675 0.18 -23.70 31.92
N GLY A 676 -0.07 -24.54 30.92
CA GLY A 676 0.75 -25.70 30.56
C GLY A 676 2.11 -25.37 29.96
N VAL A 677 2.95 -24.62 30.68
CA VAL A 677 4.35 -24.38 30.33
C VAL A 677 5.21 -25.30 31.19
N SER A 678 5.69 -26.39 30.58
CA SER A 678 6.68 -27.29 31.18
C SER A 678 7.95 -26.51 31.52
N ALA A 679 8.40 -26.65 32.76
CA ALA A 679 9.52 -25.92 33.37
C ALA A 679 10.76 -25.82 32.47
N SER A 680 11.33 -24.62 32.33
CA SER A 680 12.68 -24.45 31.78
C SER A 680 13.71 -24.83 32.86
N PRO A 681 14.53 -25.89 32.68
CA PRO A 681 15.53 -26.33 33.67
C PRO A 681 16.63 -25.28 33.92
N PHE A 682 16.79 -24.35 32.98
CA PHE A 682 17.88 -23.38 32.97
C PHE A 682 17.73 -22.30 34.05
N LEU A 683 16.49 -21.91 34.40
CA LEU A 683 16.25 -20.86 35.41
C LEU A 683 16.49 -21.36 36.84
N SER A 684 16.18 -22.63 37.13
CA SER A 684 16.52 -23.21 38.45
C SER A 684 18.03 -23.32 38.62
N ILE A 685 18.74 -23.74 37.58
CA ILE A 685 20.22 -23.81 37.57
C ILE A 685 20.83 -22.41 37.74
N LEU A 686 20.33 -21.37 37.05
CA LEU A 686 20.83 -20.00 37.21
C LEU A 686 20.57 -19.45 38.61
N ASN A 687 19.38 -19.64 39.18
CA ASN A 687 19.10 -19.20 40.56
C ASN A 687 19.99 -19.93 41.58
N THR A 688 20.22 -21.23 41.38
CA THR A 688 21.15 -22.00 42.22
C THR A 688 22.59 -21.52 42.03
N LEU A 689 23.05 -21.23 40.80
CA LEU A 689 24.41 -20.75 40.52
C LEU A 689 24.67 -19.34 41.07
N PHE A 690 23.75 -18.39 40.87
CA PHE A 690 23.90 -17.03 41.41
C PHE A 690 23.84 -17.02 42.94
N GLY A 691 23.01 -17.87 43.58
CA GLY A 691 22.95 -17.99 45.04
C GLY A 691 24.15 -18.73 45.66
N SER A 692 24.76 -19.69 44.96
CA SER A 692 25.85 -20.52 45.50
C SER A 692 27.26 -20.07 45.15
N VAL A 693 27.46 -19.45 43.99
CA VAL A 693 28.78 -19.06 43.46
C VAL A 693 29.00 -17.55 43.51
N PHE A 694 28.04 -16.75 43.02
CA PHE A 694 28.22 -15.30 42.84
C PHE A 694 27.69 -14.41 43.99
N GLY A 695 26.78 -14.90 44.82
CA GLY A 695 26.18 -14.15 45.94
C GLY A 695 27.03 -14.05 47.21
N ARG A 696 28.32 -14.43 47.19
CA ARG A 696 29.19 -14.49 48.36
C ARG A 696 29.72 -13.11 48.75
N ARG A 697 29.62 -12.74 50.02
CA ARG A 697 30.13 -11.45 50.53
C ARG A 697 31.58 -11.55 50.99
N LEU A 698 32.43 -10.68 50.42
CA LEU A 698 33.83 -10.47 50.80
C LEU A 698 33.92 -9.40 51.90
N GLY A 699 34.81 -9.59 52.88
CA GLY A 699 35.07 -8.59 53.92
C GLY A 699 36.48 -8.70 54.51
N THR A 700 36.90 -7.72 55.31
CA THR A 700 38.23 -7.64 55.96
C THR A 700 38.11 -7.66 57.48
N ASN A 701 39.15 -8.07 58.20
CA ASN A 701 39.09 -8.16 59.67
C ASN A 701 38.80 -6.83 60.40
N THR A 702 38.83 -5.69 59.70
CA THR A 702 38.58 -4.34 60.22
C THR A 702 37.25 -3.73 59.79
N ASP A 703 36.47 -4.37 58.93
CA ASP A 703 35.22 -3.80 58.39
C ASP A 703 33.97 -3.95 59.28
N GLY A 704 34.12 -4.55 60.48
CA GLY A 704 33.03 -4.74 61.44
C GLY A 704 32.07 -5.89 61.13
N THR A 705 32.28 -6.66 60.06
CA THR A 705 31.49 -7.86 59.75
C THR A 705 32.05 -9.11 60.43
N THR A 706 31.20 -10.08 60.76
CA THR A 706 31.63 -11.36 61.35
C THR A 706 31.61 -12.47 60.31
N GLN A 707 32.55 -13.43 60.38
CA GLN A 707 32.52 -14.59 59.48
C GLN A 707 31.34 -15.51 59.83
N ARG A 708 30.56 -15.92 58.83
CA ARG A 708 29.43 -16.84 59.02
C ARG A 708 29.90 -18.20 59.50
N ALA A 709 29.12 -18.83 60.38
CA ALA A 709 29.40 -20.17 60.91
C ALA A 709 29.52 -21.26 59.82
N ASN A 710 28.68 -21.17 58.77
CA ASN A 710 28.70 -22.07 57.61
C ASN A 710 29.17 -21.32 56.36
N ALA A 711 30.37 -20.75 56.41
CA ALA A 711 30.98 -20.09 55.25
C ALA A 711 31.06 -21.08 54.07
N LEU A 712 30.77 -20.58 52.84
CA LEU A 712 30.74 -21.31 51.55
C LEU A 712 29.45 -22.10 51.22
N LEU A 713 28.49 -22.26 52.15
CA LEU A 713 27.22 -22.94 51.85
C LEU A 713 26.23 -21.99 51.13
N GLY A 714 25.87 -22.30 49.90
CA GLY A 714 24.89 -21.54 49.11
C GLY A 714 23.45 -21.77 49.56
N VAL A 715 22.64 -20.72 49.62
CA VAL A 715 21.20 -20.79 49.90
C VAL A 715 20.46 -20.26 48.66
N PRO A 716 19.46 -20.98 48.11
CA PRO A 716 18.66 -20.47 47.00
C PRO A 716 17.94 -19.19 47.42
N GLY A 717 18.00 -18.15 46.59
CA GLY A 717 17.33 -16.87 46.87
C GLY A 717 15.82 -17.01 46.85
N ASP A 718 15.13 -16.38 47.81
CA ASP A 718 13.67 -16.29 47.84
C ASP A 718 13.19 -15.34 46.73
N VAL A 719 12.41 -15.89 45.79
CA VAL A 719 11.98 -15.20 44.58
C VAL A 719 10.69 -14.39 44.82
N VAL A 720 10.07 -14.51 46.00
CA VAL A 720 8.78 -13.88 46.33
C VAL A 720 8.95 -12.47 46.94
N GLN A 721 10.13 -12.14 47.50
CA GLN A 721 10.39 -10.84 48.14
C GLN A 721 11.51 -10.03 47.46
N SER A 722 11.19 -9.38 46.33
CA SER A 722 11.91 -8.20 45.80
C SER A 722 13.44 -8.27 45.75
N ALA A 723 14.02 -9.42 45.42
CA ALA A 723 15.47 -9.59 45.22
C ALA A 723 16.36 -9.19 46.41
N LYS A 724 15.90 -9.36 47.66
CA LYS A 724 16.79 -9.24 48.82
C LYS A 724 17.78 -10.40 48.83
N SER A 725 19.07 -10.09 49.03
CA SER A 725 20.11 -11.12 49.21
C SER A 725 19.71 -12.06 50.36
N PRO A 726 19.84 -13.39 50.22
CA PRO A 726 19.48 -14.34 51.28
C PRO A 726 20.42 -14.27 52.51
N PHE A 727 21.44 -13.40 52.48
CA PHE A 727 22.46 -13.28 53.52
C PHE A 727 22.40 -11.92 54.24
N SER A 728 22.56 -11.95 55.57
CA SER A 728 22.61 -10.74 56.41
C SER A 728 23.75 -9.80 55.99
N THR A 729 23.54 -8.49 56.13
CA THR A 729 24.54 -7.43 55.86
C THR A 729 25.65 -7.37 56.89
N THR A 730 25.47 -7.97 58.06
CA THR A 730 26.43 -7.94 59.17
C THR A 730 27.43 -9.09 59.15
N THR A 731 27.32 -10.00 58.17
CA THR A 731 28.11 -11.24 58.11
C THR A 731 28.77 -11.43 56.75
N ARG A 732 29.99 -11.99 56.74
CA ARG A 732 30.80 -12.28 55.54
C ARG A 732 31.10 -13.77 55.39
N ASP A 733 31.35 -14.21 54.16
CA ASP A 733 31.74 -15.60 53.86
C ASP A 733 33.25 -15.76 53.67
N VAL A 734 33.95 -14.75 53.16
CA VAL A 734 35.40 -14.80 52.87
C VAL A 734 36.12 -13.58 53.46
N THR A 735 37.18 -13.83 54.23
CA THR A 735 38.06 -12.81 54.82
C THR A 735 39.26 -12.52 53.92
N LEU A 736 39.39 -11.27 53.46
CA LEU A 736 40.61 -10.76 52.84
C LEU A 736 41.57 -10.25 53.92
N SER A 737 42.78 -10.82 53.96
CA SER A 737 43.89 -10.31 54.77
C SER A 737 44.92 -9.63 53.87
N THR A 738 45.42 -8.45 54.28
CA THR A 738 46.57 -7.81 53.64
C THR A 738 47.86 -8.25 54.34
N VAL A 739 48.94 -8.39 53.58
CA VAL A 739 50.29 -8.67 54.14
C VAL A 739 50.93 -7.32 54.52
N PRO A 740 51.52 -7.16 55.72
CA PRO A 740 52.12 -5.89 56.11
C PRO A 740 53.32 -5.52 55.21
N ILE A 741 53.29 -4.30 54.67
CA ILE A 741 54.37 -3.74 53.85
C ILE A 741 55.55 -3.41 54.77
N SER A 742 56.70 -4.08 54.55
CA SER A 742 57.96 -3.79 55.26
C SER A 742 59.01 -3.29 54.27
N PHE A 743 59.64 -2.14 54.54
CA PHE A 743 60.70 -1.57 53.70
C PHE A 743 62.07 -2.11 54.16
N ARG A 744 62.83 -2.76 53.26
CA ARG A 744 64.26 -3.08 53.45
C ARG A 744 65.09 -2.35 52.40
N PHE A 745 66.02 -1.51 52.83
CA PHE A 745 67.05 -0.92 51.95
C PHE A 745 68.19 -1.93 51.76
N GLN A 746 68.43 -2.38 50.52
CA GLN A 746 69.48 -3.35 50.20
C GLN A 746 70.68 -2.61 49.57
N PHE A 747 71.80 -2.54 50.30
CA PHE A 747 73.09 -2.08 49.79
C PHE A 747 73.55 -2.97 48.61
N LYS A 748 74.01 -2.36 47.51
CA LYS A 748 74.45 -3.08 46.30
C LYS A 748 75.77 -3.85 46.56
N PRO A 749 75.92 -5.11 46.08
CA PRO A 749 77.17 -5.88 46.24
C PRO A 749 78.29 -5.43 45.28
N PHE A 750 79.53 -5.45 45.76
CA PHE A 750 80.76 -5.19 45.00
C PHE A 750 81.10 -6.37 44.07
N TYR A 751 81.60 -6.11 42.87
CA TYR A 751 82.12 -7.13 41.96
C TYR A 751 83.48 -6.74 41.39
N ASN A 752 84.39 -7.72 41.37
CA ASN A 752 85.71 -7.59 40.74
C ASN A 752 85.61 -8.00 39.26
N PHE A 753 86.16 -7.18 38.36
CA PHE A 753 86.42 -7.57 36.98
C PHE A 753 87.93 -7.80 36.86
N ARG A 754 88.33 -9.06 36.60
CA ARG A 754 89.71 -9.53 36.83
C ARG A 754 90.16 -9.17 38.25
N THR A 755 91.32 -8.53 38.41
CA THR A 755 91.91 -8.12 39.70
C THR A 755 91.45 -6.75 40.19
N VAL A 756 90.57 -6.04 39.48
CA VAL A 756 90.17 -4.66 39.81
C VAL A 756 88.72 -4.61 40.30
N ASN A 757 88.48 -3.94 41.45
CA ASN A 757 87.16 -3.75 42.02
C ASN A 757 86.43 -2.60 41.31
N THR A 758 85.18 -2.83 40.88
CA THR A 758 84.38 -1.85 40.15
C THR A 758 83.10 -1.52 40.92
N ASN A 759 82.85 -0.22 41.16
CA ASN A 759 81.71 0.28 41.94
C ASN A 759 80.68 1.06 41.10
N PHE A 760 80.56 0.77 39.81
CA PHE A 760 79.64 1.48 38.92
C PHE A 760 78.60 0.52 38.32
N GLY A 761 77.32 0.83 38.56
CA GLY A 761 76.21 0.15 37.90
C GLY A 761 75.85 0.88 36.60
N SER A 762 75.87 0.17 35.47
CA SER A 762 75.36 0.70 34.22
C SER A 762 74.05 -0.01 33.84
N VAL A 763 73.06 0.77 33.39
CA VAL A 763 71.80 0.22 32.85
C VAL A 763 72.12 -0.38 31.48
N TYR A 764 71.76 -1.65 31.27
CA TYR A 764 71.99 -2.36 30.01
C TYR A 764 70.84 -3.31 29.73
N ALA A 765 70.38 -3.32 28.48
CA ALA A 765 69.24 -4.10 28.01
C ALA A 765 69.67 -5.15 26.96
N GLY A 766 70.74 -5.91 27.26
CA GLY A 766 71.20 -7.03 26.43
C GLY A 766 71.89 -8.13 27.26
N PRO A 767 72.38 -9.21 26.63
CA PRO A 767 73.01 -10.32 27.34
C PRO A 767 74.34 -9.93 28.00
N LYS A 768 74.50 -10.31 29.27
CA LYS A 768 75.75 -10.16 30.04
C LYS A 768 76.69 -11.34 29.78
N LEU A 769 78.00 -11.13 29.92
CA LEU A 769 79.03 -12.18 29.71
C LEU A 769 78.78 -13.47 30.50
N LYS A 770 78.36 -13.37 31.76
CA LYS A 770 77.96 -14.51 32.62
C LYS A 770 76.89 -15.43 32.02
N GLY A 771 76.06 -14.91 31.11
CA GLY A 771 75.00 -15.67 30.43
C GLY A 771 75.37 -16.13 29.02
N PHE A 772 76.58 -15.80 28.53
CA PHE A 772 77.00 -16.04 27.15
C PHE A 772 77.09 -17.53 26.82
N ASP A 773 77.83 -18.31 27.62
CA ASP A 773 78.05 -19.75 27.39
C ASP A 773 76.73 -20.56 27.33
N LYS A 774 75.82 -20.29 28.28
CA LYS A 774 74.51 -20.98 28.35
C LYS A 774 73.58 -20.68 27.18
N ARG A 775 73.70 -19.52 26.52
CA ARG A 775 72.82 -19.12 25.42
C ARG A 775 73.46 -19.28 24.04
N PHE A 776 74.79 -19.35 23.96
CA PHE A 776 75.53 -19.56 22.72
C PHE A 776 75.42 -21.01 22.21
N GLN A 777 75.45 -22.00 23.11
CA GLN A 777 75.28 -23.42 22.77
C GLN A 777 73.91 -23.75 22.15
N GLY A 778 72.86 -23.00 22.49
CA GLY A 778 71.49 -23.24 21.98
C GLY A 778 71.17 -22.60 20.62
N VAL A 779 72.03 -21.72 20.10
CA VAL A 779 71.74 -20.87 18.93
C VAL A 779 72.62 -21.20 17.70
N MET A 780 73.56 -22.15 17.84
CA MET A 780 74.52 -22.55 16.79
C MET A 780 73.90 -23.22 15.55
N ASN A 781 72.60 -23.50 15.52
CA ASN A 781 71.97 -24.19 14.39
C ASN A 781 71.16 -23.30 13.44
N THR A 782 70.94 -22.01 13.73
CA THR A 782 70.02 -21.18 12.91
C THR A 782 70.37 -19.68 12.83
N SER A 783 71.60 -19.25 13.11
CA SER A 783 72.01 -17.83 12.92
C SER A 783 73.51 -17.65 12.69
N ALA A 784 73.90 -16.53 12.05
CA ALA A 784 75.25 -16.19 11.56
C ALA A 784 76.34 -15.94 12.63
N MET A 785 76.26 -16.58 13.80
CA MET A 785 77.28 -16.55 14.85
C MET A 785 78.06 -17.87 14.89
N ASN A 786 79.29 -17.87 14.37
CA ASN A 786 80.23 -19.01 14.44
C ASN A 786 81.35 -18.71 15.45
N TRP A 787 82.08 -19.75 15.92
CA TRP A 787 83.19 -19.60 16.87
C TRP A 787 84.30 -18.64 16.40
N ALA A 788 84.40 -18.37 15.09
CA ALA A 788 85.36 -17.41 14.54
C ALA A 788 85.08 -15.96 14.99
N ARG A 789 83.82 -15.56 15.20
CA ARG A 789 83.46 -14.20 15.67
C ARG A 789 83.56 -14.03 17.19
N VAL A 790 83.72 -15.10 17.96
CA VAL A 790 83.94 -15.01 19.41
C VAL A 790 85.31 -14.39 19.73
N ALA A 791 86.30 -14.61 18.87
CA ALA A 791 87.62 -13.99 18.98
C ALA A 791 87.63 -12.47 18.73
N GLU A 792 86.57 -11.91 18.14
CA GLU A 792 86.43 -10.47 17.89
C GLU A 792 85.80 -9.71 19.07
N LEU A 793 85.36 -10.43 20.12
CA LEU A 793 84.69 -9.81 21.26
C LEU A 793 85.70 -9.14 22.20
N LYS A 794 85.43 -7.88 22.52
CA LYS A 794 86.18 -7.08 23.49
C LYS A 794 85.36 -6.88 24.78
N ALA A 795 86.02 -6.82 25.93
CA ALA A 795 85.38 -6.47 27.20
C ALA A 795 84.97 -4.99 27.19
N ILE A 796 83.70 -4.67 27.46
CA ILE A 796 83.20 -3.28 27.49
C ILE A 796 82.31 -2.99 28.70
N GLY A 797 82.32 -1.73 29.16
CA GLY A 797 81.53 -1.27 30.29
C GLY A 797 82.06 -1.70 31.65
N THR A 798 83.34 -2.08 31.74
CA THR A 798 84.01 -2.36 33.02
C THR A 798 84.56 -1.10 33.67
N ASN A 799 84.77 -0.03 32.89
CA ASN A 799 85.37 1.23 33.32
C ASN A 799 86.72 1.03 34.06
N THR A 800 87.46 0.00 33.65
CA THR A 800 88.82 -0.34 34.09
C THR A 800 89.76 -0.31 32.89
N PRO A 801 91.09 -0.38 33.07
CA PRO A 801 92.03 -0.47 31.95
C PRO A 801 91.84 -1.70 31.04
N ALA A 802 91.01 -2.66 31.45
CA ALA A 802 90.65 -3.83 30.65
C ALA A 802 89.54 -3.55 29.62
N ASP A 803 88.88 -2.39 29.66
CA ASP A 803 87.86 -1.99 28.70
C ASP A 803 88.50 -1.86 27.29
N GLY A 804 87.93 -2.52 26.29
CA GLY A 804 88.44 -2.60 24.92
C GLY A 804 89.47 -3.71 24.66
N THR A 805 89.86 -4.50 25.66
CA THR A 805 90.77 -5.65 25.50
C THR A 805 90.04 -6.94 25.10
N ASP A 806 90.76 -7.90 24.51
CA ASP A 806 90.20 -9.22 24.19
C ASP A 806 89.69 -9.95 25.44
N ILE A 807 88.57 -10.64 25.28
CA ILE A 807 87.94 -11.41 26.37
C ILE A 807 88.80 -12.64 26.70
N GLN A 808 89.10 -12.81 27.98
CA GLN A 808 89.78 -14.01 28.49
C GLN A 808 88.76 -15.02 29.04
N TYR A 809 89.14 -16.30 29.09
CA TYR A 809 88.22 -17.37 29.56
C TYR A 809 87.65 -17.11 30.97
N GLY A 810 88.42 -16.48 31.86
CA GLY A 810 87.95 -16.09 33.20
C GLY A 810 86.90 -14.96 33.21
N ASP A 811 86.86 -14.12 32.19
CA ASP A 811 85.95 -12.96 32.09
C ASP A 811 84.50 -13.38 31.80
N LEU A 812 84.29 -14.59 31.25
CA LEU A 812 82.98 -15.18 30.98
C LEU A 812 82.13 -15.40 32.24
N SER A 813 82.73 -15.34 33.44
CA SER A 813 82.00 -15.48 34.71
C SER A 813 81.44 -14.14 35.25
N THR A 814 81.77 -13.02 34.59
CA THR A 814 81.49 -11.66 35.07
C THR A 814 80.26 -11.02 34.41
N ILE A 815 79.78 -9.91 34.99
CA ILE A 815 78.57 -9.21 34.52
C ILE A 815 78.81 -8.12 33.45
N ALA A 816 80.00 -8.09 32.84
CA ALA A 816 80.36 -7.08 31.82
C ALA A 816 79.53 -7.21 30.53
N LYS A 817 79.47 -6.12 29.74
CA LYS A 817 78.61 -6.00 28.55
C LYS A 817 79.27 -6.68 27.33
N THR A 818 78.47 -7.04 26.33
CA THR A 818 78.91 -7.53 25.02
C THR A 818 78.14 -6.84 23.89
N TYR A 819 78.69 -6.78 22.68
CA TYR A 819 78.08 -6.12 21.51
C TYR A 819 77.04 -6.97 20.75
N ILE A 820 76.54 -8.06 21.32
CA ILE A 820 75.60 -8.97 20.61
C ILE A 820 74.16 -8.70 21.05
N THR A 821 73.28 -8.47 20.08
CA THR A 821 71.83 -8.44 20.24
C THR A 821 71.24 -9.83 19.93
N MET A 822 70.18 -10.23 20.62
CA MET A 822 69.45 -11.47 20.28
C MET A 822 68.53 -11.19 19.08
N PRO A 823 68.43 -12.09 18.08
CA PRO A 823 67.43 -11.93 17.02
C PRO A 823 66.04 -12.10 17.64
N VAL A 824 65.17 -11.10 17.46
CA VAL A 824 63.77 -11.12 17.90
C VAL A 824 62.88 -10.92 16.68
N GLU A 825 61.99 -11.87 16.43
CA GLU A 825 60.96 -11.81 15.40
C GLU A 825 59.70 -11.15 16.00
N ILE A 826 59.22 -10.05 15.40
CA ILE A 826 58.07 -9.28 15.90
C ILE A 826 56.85 -9.57 15.02
N LEU A 827 55.84 -10.26 15.56
CA LEU A 827 54.53 -10.42 14.92
C LEU A 827 53.56 -9.33 15.41
N VAL A 828 52.96 -8.59 14.47
CA VAL A 828 51.89 -7.61 14.74
C VAL A 828 50.54 -8.19 14.27
N PRO A 829 49.51 -8.30 15.13
CA PRO A 829 48.21 -8.86 14.73
C PRO A 829 47.37 -7.82 13.97
N GLN A 830 46.99 -8.14 12.72
CA GLN A 830 46.08 -7.35 11.90
C GLN A 830 44.63 -7.64 12.30
N GLY A 831 43.92 -6.62 12.81
CA GLY A 831 42.50 -6.72 13.14
C GLY A 831 41.63 -6.65 11.88
N ARG A 832 40.91 -7.74 11.57
CA ARG A 832 39.72 -7.71 10.69
C ARG A 832 38.68 -8.74 11.19
N PHE A 833 37.48 -8.25 11.50
CA PHE A 833 36.28 -9.08 11.63
C PHE A 833 35.76 -9.38 10.21
N SER A 834 35.70 -10.65 9.83
CA SER A 834 34.99 -11.11 8.63
C SER A 834 34.17 -12.35 8.99
N ASN A 835 32.87 -12.25 8.74
CA ASN A 835 31.85 -13.22 9.13
C ASN A 835 31.59 -14.25 8.02
N THR A 836 32.60 -15.07 7.71
CA THR A 836 32.42 -16.18 6.76
C THR A 836 32.98 -17.46 7.35
N GLN A 837 32.07 -18.42 7.54
CA GLN A 837 32.30 -19.72 8.15
C GLN A 837 33.48 -20.45 7.49
N ARG A 838 34.52 -20.77 8.28
CA ARG A 838 35.49 -21.81 7.95
C ARG A 838 35.20 -23.02 8.83
N LYS A 839 34.79 -24.13 8.22
CA LYS A 839 34.89 -25.45 8.86
C LYS A 839 36.32 -25.97 8.67
N PHE A 840 36.86 -26.56 9.72
CA PHE A 840 38.17 -27.18 9.74
C PHE A 840 38.12 -28.50 8.94
N ASP A 841 38.81 -28.55 7.81
CA ASP A 841 39.44 -29.78 7.36
C ASP A 841 40.84 -29.48 6.81
N SER A 842 41.72 -30.42 7.08
CA SER A 842 43.16 -30.34 7.06
C SER A 842 43.73 -30.36 5.65
N ASN A 843 44.71 -29.47 5.44
CA ASN A 843 45.78 -29.62 4.46
C ASN A 843 45.44 -29.44 2.98
N VAL A 844 44.92 -28.26 2.59
CA VAL A 844 45.42 -27.44 1.46
C VAL A 844 44.43 -26.31 1.15
N SER A 845 44.88 -25.06 1.30
CA SER A 845 44.14 -23.87 0.85
C SER A 845 44.54 -23.54 -0.60
N LYS A 846 43.65 -23.81 -1.56
CA LYS A 846 43.74 -23.28 -2.93
C LYS A 846 42.60 -22.29 -3.16
N PHE A 847 42.94 -21.11 -3.66
CA PHE A 847 41.99 -20.20 -4.29
C PHE A 847 41.78 -20.69 -5.70
N ASP A 848 40.58 -21.21 -6.00
CA ASP A 848 40.14 -21.34 -7.39
C ASP A 848 39.27 -20.12 -7.70
N SER A 849 39.73 -19.35 -8.67
CA SER A 849 38.94 -18.38 -9.40
C SER A 849 38.38 -19.08 -10.63
N SER A 850 37.20 -19.70 -10.53
CA SER A 850 36.35 -19.98 -11.70
C SER A 850 34.90 -20.35 -11.32
N VAL A 851 34.04 -19.36 -11.54
CA VAL A 851 32.62 -19.33 -11.99
C VAL A 851 31.82 -18.34 -11.14
#